data_AF-A0A6A7BJQ7-F1
#
_entry.id   AF-A0A6A7BJQ7-F1
#
_cell.length_a   1.000
_cell.length_b   1.000
_cell.length_c   1.000
_cell.angle_alpha   90.00
_cell.angle_beta   90.00
_cell.angle_gamma   90.00
#
_symmetry.space_group_name_H-M   'P 1'
#
loop_
_entity.id
_entity.type
_entity.pdbx_description
1 polymer ?
#
loop_
_entity_poly.entity_id
_entity_poly.type
_entity_poly.pdbx_seq_one_letter_code
_entity_poly.pdbx_strand_id
1 'polypeptide(L)'
;MSLFPLPQMTPLSPSMQDSSDSRDCSPVALDRLNLIKLKAAANQQNPLLNLPDDIFKCVIDYLDRDAAWSLKRLCKGMASSVTVNQLLYRSPMRLNDVRDIRLGDWKYKTNGLMRWEKFQSSINDVTRNYVHKLAMSHWASIDDFRWIEANLPALTSLNISAIRDFVWTPEETWSWKMLAEACPGLFGRLEELQVANWADYTTHARIEYSYSYNDYRFKPKFRISRRRDGGSVASMIFPLCNQLKTLAIRDCYSGFHTWNEWEVHQRVCSLIDGIQRHCPASLTKLRVHDYAPYRSLFSTDATTWSRLKNVEINLYGWMEDRRDRDVIGPIPYRITQGHHHREEEDSFDDKSFAKCERDHMALGNHVVQDVGASFEDLLQSLQTISKRYPNISIKPSRNLDRITLHPFHLVNVMQRRYPFGQAPQQNNDTVIDPSSKPEVQEALRWLAQKCNWKPILAWDSMMCDVFPANLEPNRTFLPKPEVLSRIKTMVSTLRGLKIPIRISIGDRSNTCPSFGLDGSLYFGDFKTFVGESEAKHEVLLPTQSSYNLMPIASMVDELTIQYPVDVPGVSGWRAAKRATPAETALMKREMIGWRRFWFRYASQFKNLKKLTANVPDDIYEDWGKSELAQLLADERWQMLEVEEQDADYSFFNSYFPFSSTSLTRMSRKCSRISTQYRKKFVQRVFFRLDDKPLNLTPRHTELSDQEGDEKVITDDQIKDLVMLSHRFWERDVAKEEQDRKRKRLEQGDKMAKKQKVDEDSIQGIAQQAVLDHVDRTFARVWDL
;
A
#
# COMPACT_ATOMS: atom_id res chain seq x y z
N MET A 1 2.94 -68.73 17.99
CA MET A 1 4.12 -68.92 18.84
C MET A 1 4.77 -67.57 19.04
N SER A 2 4.74 -67.10 20.29
CA SER A 2 5.39 -65.90 20.80
C SER A 2 6.90 -66.12 21.00
N LEU A 3 7.56 -65.08 21.54
CA LEU A 3 8.84 -64.97 22.27
C LEU A 3 9.69 -63.90 21.54
N PHE A 4 9.93 -62.67 22.01
CA PHE A 4 9.86 -62.00 23.32
C PHE A 4 10.01 -60.44 23.07
N PRO A 5 9.97 -59.54 24.06
CA PRO A 5 9.02 -58.42 24.11
C PRO A 5 9.62 -57.01 23.89
N LEU A 6 8.71 -56.07 23.62
CA LEU A 6 8.93 -54.62 23.59
C LEU A 6 9.32 -54.07 24.98
N PRO A 7 10.28 -53.12 25.08
CA PRO A 7 10.43 -52.33 26.29
C PRO A 7 9.40 -51.18 26.30
N GLN A 8 8.60 -51.15 27.36
CA GLN A 8 7.82 -49.99 27.78
C GLN A 8 8.80 -48.88 28.21
N MET A 9 8.74 -47.71 27.57
CA MET A 9 9.26 -46.48 28.16
C MET A 9 8.08 -45.65 28.65
N THR A 10 7.90 -45.68 29.96
CA THR A 10 7.10 -44.74 30.74
C THR A 10 7.64 -43.31 30.54
N PRO A 11 6.78 -42.31 30.33
CA PRO A 11 7.21 -40.92 30.38
C PRO A 11 7.48 -40.52 31.83
N LEU A 12 8.64 -39.88 32.04
CA LEU A 12 9.02 -39.23 33.28
C LEU A 12 8.08 -38.06 33.59
N SER A 13 7.35 -38.16 34.70
CA SER A 13 6.75 -37.02 35.39
C SER A 13 7.84 -36.14 36.01
N PRO A 14 7.77 -34.81 35.91
CA PRO A 14 8.40 -33.93 36.89
C PRO A 14 7.42 -33.69 38.04
N SER A 15 7.89 -34.06 39.22
CA SER A 15 7.26 -33.94 40.53
C SER A 15 6.77 -32.53 40.85
N MET A 16 5.52 -32.45 41.32
CA MET A 16 5.11 -31.43 42.27
C MET A 16 5.77 -31.74 43.62
N GLN A 17 6.45 -30.75 44.19
CA GLN A 17 6.53 -30.62 45.63
C GLN A 17 5.92 -29.27 45.98
N ASP A 18 4.80 -29.39 46.68
CA ASP A 18 4.07 -28.33 47.34
C ASP A 18 4.95 -27.59 48.34
N SER A 19 4.75 -26.29 48.38
CA SER A 19 4.82 -25.54 49.64
C SER A 19 3.58 -24.67 49.67
N SER A 20 2.57 -25.20 50.35
CA SER A 20 1.37 -24.49 50.78
C SER A 20 1.75 -23.24 51.56
N ASP A 21 1.10 -22.10 51.26
CA ASP A 21 0.23 -21.52 52.27
C ASP A 21 -0.70 -20.45 51.69
N SER A 22 -1.93 -20.51 52.18
CA SER A 22 -3.06 -19.63 51.94
C SER A 22 -2.76 -18.16 52.15
N ARG A 23 -3.41 -17.29 51.36
CA ARG A 23 -4.21 -16.19 51.89
C ARG A 23 -5.09 -15.56 50.81
N ASP A 24 -6.38 -15.55 51.10
CA ASP A 24 -7.35 -14.60 50.59
C ASP A 24 -6.77 -13.19 50.56
N CYS A 25 -6.85 -12.52 49.42
CA CYS A 25 -6.78 -11.07 49.33
C CYS A 25 -7.77 -10.56 48.29
N SER A 26 -8.93 -10.18 48.82
CA SER A 26 -9.75 -9.04 48.38
C SER A 26 -8.90 -7.83 47.92
N PRO A 27 -9.47 -6.88 47.15
CA PRO A 27 -8.73 -6.01 46.25
C PRO A 27 -7.80 -5.08 47.03
N VAL A 28 -6.50 -5.17 46.79
CA VAL A 28 -5.55 -4.19 47.31
C VAL A 28 -5.75 -2.90 46.54
N ALA A 29 -6.15 -1.88 47.30
CA ALA A 29 -6.32 -0.51 46.90
C ALA A 29 -5.18 -0.03 46.00
N LEU A 30 -5.56 0.56 44.87
CA LEU A 30 -4.66 1.30 43.99
C LEU A 30 -3.97 2.39 44.80
N ASP A 31 -2.69 2.18 45.10
CA ASP A 31 -1.90 3.18 45.77
C ASP A 31 -1.64 4.37 44.82
N ARG A 32 -1.76 5.56 45.39
CA ARG A 32 -1.90 6.85 44.71
C ARG A 32 -0.66 7.22 43.89
N LEU A 33 -0.60 6.80 42.62
CA LEU A 33 0.30 7.37 41.64
C LEU A 33 -0.24 8.71 41.16
N ASN A 34 0.29 9.80 41.74
CA ASN A 34 0.33 11.17 41.23
C ASN A 34 -0.58 11.45 40.02
N LEU A 35 -1.88 11.55 40.29
CA LEU A 35 -2.77 12.36 39.49
C LEU A 35 -2.12 13.75 39.44
N ILE A 36 -1.59 14.10 38.27
CA ILE A 36 -1.46 15.50 37.87
C ILE A 36 -2.78 16.12 38.29
N LYS A 37 -2.75 17.06 39.26
CA LYS A 37 -3.90 17.89 39.59
C LYS A 37 -4.22 18.64 38.30
N LEU A 38 -5.04 18.02 37.45
CA LEU A 38 -5.82 18.71 36.44
C LEU A 38 -6.61 19.72 37.25
N LYS A 39 -6.20 20.99 37.19
CA LYS A 39 -7.03 22.11 37.63
C LYS A 39 -8.43 21.82 37.11
N ALA A 40 -9.41 21.81 38.02
CA ALA A 40 -10.81 21.60 37.69
C ALA A 40 -11.11 22.37 36.41
N ALA A 41 -11.37 21.63 35.34
CA ALA A 41 -11.56 22.21 34.02
C ALA A 41 -12.78 23.12 34.12
N ALA A 42 -12.54 24.42 34.07
CA ALA A 42 -13.56 25.40 33.79
C ALA A 42 -14.32 24.91 32.55
N ASN A 43 -15.66 24.83 32.65
CA ASN A 43 -16.63 24.56 31.60
C ASN A 43 -16.02 24.53 30.18
N GLN A 44 -15.43 23.40 29.80
CA GLN A 44 -15.08 23.18 28.41
C GLN A 44 -16.39 22.85 27.72
N GLN A 45 -17.02 23.88 27.16
CA GLN A 45 -18.05 23.75 26.14
C GLN A 45 -17.40 23.06 24.93
N ASN A 46 -17.18 21.74 25.01
CA ASN A 46 -16.78 20.97 23.85
C ASN A 46 -18.07 20.67 23.08
N PRO A 47 -18.28 21.29 21.89
CA PRO A 47 -19.51 21.12 21.12
C PRO A 47 -19.79 19.65 20.80
N LEU A 48 -18.75 18.81 20.70
CA LEU A 48 -18.84 17.37 20.44
C LEU A 48 -19.47 16.58 21.60
N LEU A 49 -19.29 17.03 22.85
CA LEU A 49 -19.91 16.42 24.04
C LEU A 49 -21.34 16.93 24.28
N ASN A 50 -21.73 18.02 23.62
CA ASN A 50 -23.06 18.62 23.70
C ASN A 50 -23.94 18.27 22.49
N LEU A 51 -23.45 17.43 21.56
CA LEU A 51 -24.27 16.97 20.44
C LEU A 51 -25.42 16.11 20.97
N PRO A 52 -26.65 16.34 20.51
CA PRO A 52 -27.75 15.39 20.64
C PRO A 52 -27.32 13.98 20.19
N ASP A 53 -27.80 12.94 20.87
CA ASP A 53 -27.37 11.55 20.66
C ASP A 53 -27.61 11.04 19.23
N ASP A 54 -28.64 11.55 18.55
CA ASP A 54 -28.95 11.27 17.15
C ASP A 54 -27.91 11.84 16.19
N ILE A 55 -27.51 13.10 16.38
CA ILE A 55 -26.43 13.74 15.61
C ILE A 55 -25.10 13.08 15.92
N PHE A 56 -24.84 12.77 17.18
CA PHE A 56 -23.62 12.06 17.59
C PHE A 56 -23.56 10.67 16.95
N LYS A 57 -24.68 9.95 16.85
CA LYS A 57 -24.77 8.67 16.15
C LYS A 57 -24.43 8.80 14.67
N CYS A 58 -24.87 9.86 14.00
CA CYS A 58 -24.47 10.14 12.61
C CYS A 58 -22.96 10.29 12.46
N VAL A 59 -22.26 10.92 13.42
CA VAL A 59 -20.79 11.01 13.41
C VAL A 59 -20.16 9.65 13.68
N ILE A 60 -20.66 8.92 14.67
CA ILE A 60 -20.19 7.59 15.07
C ILE A 60 -20.29 6.57 13.93
N ASP A 61 -21.30 6.68 13.06
CA ASP A 61 -21.45 5.80 11.89
C ASP A 61 -20.27 5.88 10.90
N TYR A 62 -19.45 6.94 10.95
CA TYR A 62 -18.23 7.08 10.16
C TYR A 62 -16.96 6.62 10.88
N LEU A 63 -17.05 6.26 12.17
CA LEU A 63 -15.92 5.85 12.98
C LEU A 63 -15.77 4.33 12.98
N ASP A 64 -14.55 3.87 13.21
CA ASP A 64 -14.25 2.44 13.33
C ASP A 64 -14.10 2.00 14.78
N ARG A 65 -13.82 0.71 14.98
CA ARG A 65 -13.67 0.09 16.31
C ARG A 65 -12.54 0.75 17.11
N ASP A 66 -11.47 1.17 16.45
CA ASP A 66 -10.27 1.69 17.12
C ASP A 66 -10.51 3.15 17.54
N ALA A 67 -11.23 3.91 16.72
CA ALA A 67 -11.80 5.20 17.10
C ALA A 67 -12.76 5.06 18.29
N ALA A 68 -13.63 4.04 18.31
CA ALA A 68 -14.53 3.80 19.43
C ALA A 68 -13.78 3.51 20.75
N TRP A 69 -12.69 2.74 20.70
CA TRP A 69 -11.81 2.54 21.86
C TRP A 69 -11.14 3.83 22.30
N SER A 70 -10.72 4.66 21.35
CA SER A 70 -10.15 5.98 21.64
C SER A 70 -11.18 6.89 22.32
N LEU A 71 -12.42 6.93 21.82
CA LEU A 71 -13.53 7.67 22.43
C LEU A 71 -13.78 7.24 23.86
N LYS A 72 -13.81 5.93 24.15
CA LYS A 72 -13.97 5.42 25.52
C LYS A 72 -12.89 5.91 26.48
N ARG A 73 -11.70 6.22 26.00
CA ARG A 73 -10.58 6.71 26.83
C ARG A 73 -10.61 8.22 27.06
N LEU A 74 -11.45 8.97 26.34
CA LEU A 74 -11.49 10.43 26.44
C LEU A 74 -12.10 10.91 27.76
N CYS A 75 -13.28 10.42 28.13
CA CYS A 75 -13.97 10.85 29.34
C CYS A 75 -14.98 9.80 29.84
N LYS A 76 -15.46 9.96 31.08
CA LYS A 76 -16.42 9.05 31.72
C LYS A 76 -17.75 8.95 30.93
N GLY A 77 -18.20 10.05 30.33
CA GLY A 77 -19.41 10.07 29.49
C GLY A 77 -19.26 9.17 28.26
N MET A 78 -18.15 9.30 27.53
CA MET A 78 -17.87 8.44 26.36
C MET A 78 -17.61 6.98 26.75
N ALA A 79 -16.96 6.74 27.90
CA ALA A 79 -16.74 5.39 28.41
C ALA A 79 -18.05 4.62 28.70
N SER A 80 -19.10 5.35 29.13
CA SER A 80 -20.42 4.82 29.48
C SER A 80 -21.47 4.97 28.38
N SER A 81 -21.16 5.67 27.27
CA SER A 81 -22.08 5.90 26.17
C SER A 81 -22.56 4.60 25.52
N VAL A 82 -23.88 4.45 25.40
CA VAL A 82 -24.52 3.32 24.71
C VAL A 82 -24.14 3.32 23.22
N THR A 83 -24.11 4.48 22.57
CA THR A 83 -23.76 4.64 21.16
C THR A 83 -22.31 4.22 20.88
N VAL A 84 -21.37 4.60 21.75
CA VAL A 84 -19.97 4.15 21.63
C VAL A 84 -19.85 2.64 21.88
N ASN A 85 -20.60 2.10 22.84
CA ASN A 85 -20.69 0.65 23.06
C ASN A 85 -21.22 -0.08 21.84
N GLN A 86 -22.30 0.41 21.22
CA GLN A 86 -22.85 -0.16 20.00
C GLN A 86 -21.80 -0.22 18.88
N LEU A 87 -21.02 0.85 18.70
CA LEU A 87 -19.95 0.88 17.69
C LEU A 87 -18.87 -0.18 17.95
N LEU A 88 -18.46 -0.39 19.20
CA LEU A 88 -17.46 -1.41 19.56
C LEU A 88 -17.90 -2.82 19.19
N TYR A 89 -19.17 -3.14 19.42
CA TYR A 89 -19.73 -4.48 19.19
C TYR A 89 -20.30 -4.69 17.79
N ARG A 90 -20.51 -3.63 16.99
CA ARG A 90 -21.09 -3.73 15.64
C ARG A 90 -20.34 -4.68 14.72
N SER A 91 -19.01 -4.75 14.85
CA SER A 91 -18.12 -5.62 14.06
C SER A 91 -16.93 -6.09 14.92
N PRO A 92 -17.16 -6.99 15.88
CA PRO A 92 -16.20 -7.29 16.94
C PRO A 92 -14.98 -8.06 16.41
N MET A 93 -15.20 -8.95 15.43
CA MET A 93 -14.15 -9.63 14.66
C MET A 93 -14.35 -9.34 13.16
N ARG A 94 -13.29 -8.81 12.53
CA ARG A 94 -13.25 -8.45 11.10
C ARG A 94 -12.44 -9.48 10.32
N LEU A 95 -12.53 -9.46 8.99
CA LEU A 95 -11.79 -10.39 8.14
C LEU A 95 -10.28 -10.37 8.41
N ASN A 96 -9.66 -9.19 8.52
CA ASN A 96 -8.23 -9.06 8.81
C ASN A 96 -7.85 -9.62 10.19
N ASP A 97 -8.80 -9.75 11.11
CA ASP A 97 -8.56 -10.39 12.40
C ASP A 97 -8.44 -11.92 12.24
N VAL A 98 -8.97 -12.53 11.17
CA VAL A 98 -9.11 -14.00 11.03
C VAL A 98 -8.50 -14.61 9.76
N ARG A 99 -8.25 -13.82 8.71
CA ARG A 99 -7.92 -14.31 7.35
C ARG A 99 -6.60 -15.08 7.27
N ASP A 100 -5.65 -14.78 8.15
CA ASP A 100 -4.28 -15.34 8.10
C ASP A 100 -3.85 -15.99 9.43
N ILE A 101 -4.80 -16.29 10.33
CA ILE A 101 -4.50 -16.92 11.62
C ILE A 101 -4.03 -18.37 11.39
N ARG A 102 -2.79 -18.69 11.78
CA ARG A 102 -2.30 -20.08 11.75
C ARG A 102 -2.88 -20.90 12.91
N LEU A 103 -2.83 -22.23 12.81
CA LEU A 103 -3.30 -23.12 13.89
C LEU A 103 -2.71 -22.75 15.25
N GLY A 104 -1.41 -22.48 15.30
CA GLY A 104 -0.74 -22.08 16.54
C GLY A 104 -1.17 -20.70 17.05
N ASP A 105 -1.52 -19.78 16.15
CA ASP A 105 -2.04 -18.46 16.53
C ASP A 105 -3.48 -18.55 17.06
N TRP A 106 -4.27 -19.49 16.52
CA TRP A 106 -5.60 -19.80 17.01
C TRP A 106 -5.57 -20.49 18.37
N LYS A 107 -4.85 -21.62 18.49
CA LYS A 107 -4.85 -22.48 19.68
C LYS A 107 -3.95 -21.99 20.82
N TYR A 108 -2.74 -21.50 20.52
CA TYR A 108 -1.69 -21.33 21.53
C TYR A 108 -1.27 -19.88 21.79
N LYS A 109 -1.69 -18.93 20.95
CA LYS A 109 -1.49 -17.50 21.22
C LYS A 109 -2.77 -16.88 21.78
N THR A 110 -2.60 -15.88 22.64
CA THR A 110 -3.68 -15.07 23.26
C THR A 110 -4.60 -14.33 22.27
N ASN A 111 -4.39 -14.46 20.96
CA ASN A 111 -4.97 -13.60 19.93
C ASN A 111 -6.14 -14.23 19.17
N GLY A 112 -6.22 -15.57 19.09
CA GLY A 112 -7.26 -16.28 18.32
C GLY A 112 -8.39 -16.82 19.20
N LEU A 113 -8.27 -18.07 19.68
CA LEU A 113 -9.30 -18.75 20.47
C LEU A 113 -9.64 -17.97 21.75
N MET A 114 -8.62 -17.53 22.51
CA MET A 114 -8.85 -16.71 23.70
C MET A 114 -9.60 -15.41 23.38
N ARG A 115 -9.38 -14.81 22.21
CA ARG A 115 -10.11 -13.61 21.79
C ARG A 115 -11.56 -13.94 21.46
N TRP A 116 -11.80 -15.07 20.80
CA TRP A 116 -13.14 -15.59 20.55
C TRP A 116 -13.89 -15.88 21.87
N GLU A 117 -13.29 -16.59 22.81
CA GLU A 117 -13.85 -16.89 24.13
C GLU A 117 -14.09 -15.61 24.96
N LYS A 118 -13.16 -14.65 24.91
CA LYS A 118 -13.35 -13.32 25.53
C LYS A 118 -14.52 -12.57 24.92
N PHE A 119 -14.68 -12.66 23.59
CA PHE A 119 -15.84 -12.08 22.94
C PHE A 119 -17.12 -12.78 23.40
N GLN A 120 -17.18 -14.12 23.38
CA GLN A 120 -18.33 -14.89 23.85
C GLN A 120 -18.73 -14.53 25.28
N SER A 121 -17.76 -14.50 26.21
CA SER A 121 -17.98 -14.12 27.62
C SER A 121 -18.35 -12.65 27.81
N SER A 122 -18.05 -11.78 26.84
CA SER A 122 -18.48 -10.37 26.87
C SER A 122 -19.91 -10.15 26.36
N ILE A 123 -20.53 -11.17 25.75
CA ILE A 123 -21.91 -11.11 25.28
C ILE A 123 -22.87 -11.36 26.44
N ASN A 124 -23.83 -10.44 26.59
CA ASN A 124 -24.91 -10.50 27.56
C ASN A 124 -26.22 -10.02 26.90
N ASP A 125 -27.31 -9.96 27.67
CA ASP A 125 -28.64 -9.59 27.17
C ASP A 125 -28.68 -8.21 26.49
N VAL A 126 -27.79 -7.29 26.88
CA VAL A 126 -27.69 -5.95 26.30
C VAL A 126 -26.82 -5.98 25.03
N THR A 127 -25.61 -6.53 25.11
CA THR A 127 -24.61 -6.42 24.04
C THR A 127 -24.89 -7.35 22.86
N ARG A 128 -25.63 -8.45 23.06
CA ARG A 128 -25.99 -9.40 21.99
C ARG A 128 -26.74 -8.79 20.81
N ASN A 129 -27.50 -7.73 21.07
CA ASN A 129 -28.29 -7.03 20.06
C ASN A 129 -27.47 -5.99 19.27
N TYR A 130 -26.21 -5.74 19.65
CA TYR A 130 -25.36 -4.76 18.99
C TYR A 130 -24.49 -5.39 17.90
N VAL A 131 -24.33 -6.72 17.90
CA VAL A 131 -23.49 -7.43 16.94
C VAL A 131 -24.25 -7.65 15.64
N HIS A 132 -23.91 -6.87 14.61
CA HIS A 132 -24.56 -6.93 13.30
C HIS A 132 -23.71 -7.66 12.26
N LYS A 133 -22.38 -7.66 12.44
CA LYS A 133 -21.44 -8.26 11.50
C LYS A 133 -20.35 -9.05 12.21
N LEU A 134 -20.04 -10.23 11.69
CA LEU A 134 -19.03 -11.13 12.24
C LEU A 134 -18.23 -11.81 11.14
N ALA A 135 -16.91 -11.92 11.32
CA ALA A 135 -16.06 -12.75 10.48
C ALA A 135 -15.58 -13.98 11.26
N MET A 136 -15.61 -15.15 10.61
CA MET A 136 -15.22 -16.43 11.21
C MET A 136 -13.96 -16.98 10.59
N SER A 137 -13.12 -17.58 11.43
CA SER A 137 -11.90 -18.26 11.05
C SER A 137 -12.18 -19.66 10.48
N HIS A 138 -11.26 -20.19 9.68
CA HIS A 138 -11.31 -21.57 9.19
C HIS A 138 -11.15 -22.64 10.27
N TRP A 139 -10.74 -22.22 11.48
CA TRP A 139 -10.67 -23.04 12.69
C TRP A 139 -11.98 -23.10 13.49
N ALA A 140 -13.03 -22.38 13.07
CA ALA A 140 -14.31 -22.39 13.78
C ALA A 140 -14.98 -23.78 13.72
N SER A 141 -15.49 -24.24 14.85
CA SER A 141 -16.26 -25.48 14.98
C SER A 141 -17.73 -25.27 14.60
N ILE A 142 -18.50 -26.36 14.43
CA ILE A 142 -19.96 -26.25 14.30
C ILE A 142 -20.58 -25.62 15.55
N ASP A 143 -20.03 -25.92 16.73
CA ASP A 143 -20.56 -25.41 18.00
C ASP A 143 -20.36 -23.90 18.13
N ASP A 144 -19.30 -23.33 17.53
CA ASP A 144 -19.14 -21.88 17.41
C ASP A 144 -20.31 -21.26 16.61
N PHE A 145 -20.72 -21.89 15.51
CA PHE A 145 -21.86 -21.42 14.71
C PHE A 145 -23.20 -21.59 15.44
N ARG A 146 -23.39 -22.69 16.17
CA ARG A 146 -24.59 -22.87 17.03
C ARG A 146 -24.64 -21.81 18.12
N TRP A 147 -23.50 -21.49 18.72
CA TRP A 147 -23.41 -20.43 19.71
C TRP A 147 -23.78 -19.08 19.09
N ILE A 148 -23.28 -18.77 17.89
CA ILE A 148 -23.65 -17.55 17.15
C ILE A 148 -25.15 -17.51 16.88
N GLU A 149 -25.72 -18.64 16.42
CA GLU A 149 -27.14 -18.75 16.12
C GLU A 149 -27.99 -18.37 17.33
N ALA A 150 -27.67 -18.96 18.49
CA ALA A 150 -28.41 -18.80 19.74
C ALA A 150 -28.19 -17.45 20.43
N ASN A 151 -26.98 -16.89 20.35
CA ASN A 151 -26.58 -15.74 21.19
C ASN A 151 -26.53 -14.41 20.43
N LEU A 152 -26.48 -14.39 19.09
CA LEU A 152 -26.38 -13.16 18.30
C LEU A 152 -27.61 -12.97 17.39
N PRO A 153 -28.76 -12.56 17.96
CA PRO A 153 -30.02 -12.46 17.22
C PRO A 153 -30.03 -11.32 16.20
N ALA A 154 -29.27 -10.25 16.45
CA ALA A 154 -29.17 -9.08 15.55
C ALA A 154 -28.14 -9.26 14.41
N LEU A 155 -27.46 -10.41 14.35
CA LEU A 155 -26.44 -10.67 13.34
C LEU A 155 -27.09 -10.92 11.98
N THR A 156 -26.92 -9.96 11.06
CA THR A 156 -27.42 -10.02 9.68
C THR A 156 -26.30 -10.12 8.64
N SER A 157 -25.03 -9.95 9.04
CA SER A 157 -23.88 -10.06 8.16
C SER A 157 -22.85 -11.08 8.67
N LEU A 158 -22.57 -12.10 7.86
CA LEU A 158 -21.58 -13.12 8.18
C LEU A 158 -20.50 -13.19 7.09
N ASN A 159 -19.24 -13.20 7.51
CA ASN A 159 -18.11 -13.41 6.62
C ASN A 159 -17.41 -14.74 6.95
N ILE A 160 -17.56 -15.70 6.06
CA ILE A 160 -16.92 -17.02 6.12
C ILE A 160 -15.89 -17.20 5.00
N SER A 161 -15.41 -16.12 4.37
CA SER A 161 -14.47 -16.23 3.26
C SER A 161 -13.10 -16.79 3.63
N ALA A 162 -12.74 -16.74 4.92
CA ALA A 162 -11.52 -17.41 5.41
C ALA A 162 -11.67 -18.94 5.43
N ILE A 163 -12.91 -19.46 5.44
CA ILE A 163 -13.19 -20.89 5.48
C ILE A 163 -13.11 -21.47 4.06
N ARG A 164 -11.99 -22.15 3.76
CA ARG A 164 -11.77 -22.83 2.47
C ARG A 164 -12.40 -24.23 2.46
N ASP A 165 -12.55 -24.81 1.27
CA ASP A 165 -13.06 -26.17 1.13
C ASP A 165 -12.06 -27.21 1.59
N PHE A 166 -10.76 -26.94 1.49
CA PHE A 166 -9.73 -27.85 1.95
C PHE A 166 -9.12 -27.39 3.27
N VAL A 167 -8.85 -28.36 4.15
CA VAL A 167 -8.17 -28.16 5.42
C VAL A 167 -7.13 -29.25 5.61
N TRP A 168 -5.99 -28.86 6.18
CA TRP A 168 -5.02 -29.82 6.71
C TRP A 168 -5.52 -30.28 8.08
N THR A 169 -5.70 -31.60 8.24
CA THR A 169 -6.19 -32.29 9.46
C THR A 169 -6.34 -31.42 10.72
N PRO A 170 -7.56 -30.96 11.01
CA PRO A 170 -7.99 -30.60 12.36
C PRO A 170 -8.55 -31.82 13.11
N GLU A 171 -8.52 -31.72 14.44
CA GLU A 171 -9.24 -32.59 15.39
C GLU A 171 -10.77 -32.57 15.17
N GLU A 172 -11.31 -31.55 14.49
CA GLU A 172 -12.72 -31.42 14.12
C GLU A 172 -12.87 -31.06 12.63
N THR A 173 -13.43 -31.97 11.82
CA THR A 173 -13.74 -31.70 10.41
C THR A 173 -15.21 -31.85 10.10
N TRP A 174 -15.85 -30.75 9.74
CA TRP A 174 -17.24 -30.71 9.28
C TRP A 174 -17.33 -30.43 7.78
N SER A 175 -18.45 -30.80 7.15
CA SER A 175 -18.78 -30.47 5.76
C SER A 175 -19.74 -29.28 5.68
N TRP A 176 -19.86 -28.67 4.49
CA TRP A 176 -20.85 -27.61 4.28
C TRP A 176 -22.28 -28.07 4.58
N LYS A 177 -22.59 -29.33 4.30
CA LYS A 177 -23.90 -29.94 4.61
C LYS A 177 -24.11 -30.03 6.12
N MET A 178 -23.14 -30.52 6.89
CA MET A 178 -23.23 -30.59 8.34
C MET A 178 -23.45 -29.20 8.98
N LEU A 179 -22.76 -28.17 8.47
CA LEU A 179 -22.94 -26.80 8.95
C LEU A 179 -24.33 -26.24 8.60
N ALA A 180 -24.81 -26.49 7.37
CA ALA A 180 -26.13 -26.09 6.90
C ALA A 180 -27.25 -26.70 7.76
N GLU A 181 -27.15 -28.00 8.06
CA GLU A 181 -28.10 -28.73 8.90
C GLU A 181 -28.04 -28.30 10.37
N ALA A 182 -26.87 -27.93 10.87
CA ALA A 182 -26.69 -27.57 12.27
C ALA A 182 -27.19 -26.17 12.63
N CYS A 183 -27.15 -25.21 11.69
CA CYS A 183 -27.45 -23.79 11.96
C CYS A 183 -28.37 -23.14 10.90
N PRO A 184 -29.53 -23.71 10.57
CA PRO A 184 -30.37 -23.21 9.48
C PRO A 184 -30.95 -21.81 9.74
N GLY A 185 -31.28 -21.49 10.99
CA GLY A 185 -31.82 -20.19 11.39
C GLY A 185 -30.75 -19.08 11.40
N LEU A 186 -29.47 -19.42 11.55
CA LEU A 186 -28.36 -18.48 11.35
C LEU A 186 -28.31 -18.01 9.90
N PHE A 187 -28.27 -18.94 8.95
CA PHE A 187 -28.19 -18.58 7.54
C PHE A 187 -29.49 -17.94 7.03
N GLY A 188 -30.65 -18.37 7.55
CA GLY A 188 -31.97 -17.84 7.18
C GLY A 188 -32.20 -16.35 7.43
N ARG A 189 -31.49 -15.76 8.40
CA ARG A 189 -31.61 -14.34 8.77
C ARG A 189 -30.55 -13.42 8.16
N LEU A 190 -29.60 -13.97 7.40
CA LEU A 190 -28.51 -13.17 6.85
C LEU A 190 -29.02 -12.27 5.71
N GLU A 191 -28.72 -10.99 5.79
CA GLU A 191 -28.88 -10.03 4.71
C GLU A 191 -27.60 -9.87 3.88
N GLU A 192 -26.43 -10.11 4.48
CA GLU A 192 -25.12 -10.08 3.81
C GLU A 192 -24.30 -11.35 4.13
N LEU A 193 -23.84 -12.05 3.10
CA LEU A 193 -22.94 -13.19 3.23
C LEU A 193 -21.68 -12.96 2.41
N GLN A 194 -20.51 -13.18 3.00
CA GLN A 194 -19.23 -13.16 2.29
C GLN A 194 -18.59 -14.55 2.29
N VAL A 195 -18.24 -15.04 1.11
CA VAL A 195 -17.66 -16.37 0.89
C VAL A 195 -16.40 -16.29 0.03
N ALA A 196 -15.56 -17.32 0.12
CA ALA A 196 -14.51 -17.57 -0.85
C ALA A 196 -15.12 -17.92 -2.21
N ASN A 197 -14.37 -17.71 -3.30
CA ASN A 197 -14.78 -18.16 -4.63
C ASN A 197 -14.91 -19.69 -4.70
N TRP A 198 -16.13 -20.19 -4.51
CA TRP A 198 -16.47 -21.62 -4.49
C TRP A 198 -16.25 -22.33 -5.83
N ALA A 199 -16.06 -21.60 -6.92
CA ALA A 199 -15.86 -22.15 -8.24
C ALA A 199 -14.38 -22.36 -8.58
N ASP A 200 -13.45 -21.81 -7.77
CA ASP A 200 -12.03 -21.84 -8.05
C ASP A 200 -11.29 -22.78 -7.09
N TYR A 201 -10.93 -23.97 -7.60
CA TYR A 201 -10.10 -24.92 -6.87
C TYR A 201 -8.84 -24.27 -6.31
N THR A 202 -8.17 -23.40 -7.07
CA THR A 202 -6.87 -22.84 -6.67
C THR A 202 -6.99 -21.92 -5.46
N THR A 203 -8.10 -21.17 -5.37
CA THR A 203 -8.48 -20.36 -4.19
C THR A 203 -8.63 -21.24 -2.94
N HIS A 204 -9.11 -22.47 -3.09
CA HIS A 204 -9.32 -23.40 -1.98
C HIS A 204 -8.11 -24.30 -1.70
N ALA A 205 -7.26 -24.53 -2.71
CA ALA A 205 -6.05 -25.34 -2.63
C ALA A 205 -4.85 -24.59 -2.06
N ARG A 206 -4.79 -23.27 -2.26
CA ARG A 206 -3.84 -22.37 -1.58
C ARG A 206 -4.21 -22.28 -0.11
N ILE A 207 -3.85 -23.32 0.62
CA ILE A 207 -3.94 -23.31 2.06
C ILE A 207 -2.70 -22.55 2.57
N GLU A 208 -2.86 -21.24 2.81
CA GLU A 208 -1.81 -20.30 3.27
C GLU A 208 -1.32 -20.56 4.71
N TYR A 209 -1.36 -21.81 5.18
CA TYR A 209 -0.88 -22.18 6.51
C TYR A 209 0.49 -22.82 6.35
N SER A 210 1.51 -22.09 6.80
CA SER A 210 2.84 -22.64 7.04
C SER A 210 2.71 -23.64 8.19
N TYR A 211 2.36 -24.89 7.87
CA TYR A 211 2.84 -25.99 8.69
C TYR A 211 4.37 -25.91 8.68
N SER A 212 4.98 -26.13 9.84
CA SER A 212 6.43 -26.05 9.95
C SER A 212 7.07 -26.93 8.86
N TYR A 213 8.19 -26.48 8.32
CA TYR A 213 8.92 -27.20 7.27
C TYR A 213 9.36 -28.63 7.69
N ASN A 214 9.09 -29.01 8.94
CA ASN A 214 9.36 -30.33 9.49
C ASN A 214 8.22 -31.34 9.26
N ASP A 215 7.02 -30.92 8.82
CA ASP A 215 5.86 -31.80 8.59
C ASP A 215 5.75 -32.35 7.14
N TYR A 216 6.64 -31.97 6.23
CA TYR A 216 6.59 -32.33 4.79
C TYR A 216 6.66 -33.85 4.48
N ARG A 217 6.86 -34.71 5.49
CA ARG A 217 6.82 -36.18 5.31
C ARG A 217 5.38 -36.72 5.18
N PHE A 218 4.35 -35.90 5.44
CA PHE A 218 2.94 -36.27 5.35
C PHE A 218 2.25 -35.62 4.13
N LYS A 219 2.75 -35.99 2.95
CA LYS A 219 2.29 -35.59 1.61
C LYS A 219 0.80 -35.99 1.39
N PRO A 220 -0.04 -35.17 0.72
CA PRO A 220 -1.47 -35.30 0.33
C PRO A 220 -2.55 -35.99 1.18
N LYS A 221 -2.26 -37.05 1.93
CA LYS A 221 -3.24 -37.91 2.64
C LYS A 221 -3.97 -37.24 3.81
N PHE A 222 -3.57 -36.02 4.18
CA PHE A 222 -4.10 -35.28 5.34
C PHE A 222 -4.96 -34.07 4.95
N ARG A 223 -5.20 -33.90 3.64
CA ARG A 223 -6.06 -32.84 3.12
C ARG A 223 -7.50 -33.36 3.08
N ILE A 224 -8.35 -32.80 3.94
CA ILE A 224 -9.76 -33.17 4.02
C ILE A 224 -10.59 -32.10 3.30
N SER A 225 -11.49 -32.54 2.43
CA SER A 225 -12.45 -31.68 1.74
C SER A 225 -13.73 -31.52 2.55
N ARG A 226 -14.21 -30.29 2.70
CA ARG A 226 -15.55 -29.93 3.19
C ARG A 226 -16.65 -30.27 2.17
N ARG A 227 -16.27 -30.65 0.94
CA ARG A 227 -17.18 -31.11 -0.13
C ARG A 227 -17.40 -32.62 -0.18
N ARG A 228 -16.80 -33.39 0.73
CA ARG A 228 -16.87 -34.87 0.72
C ARG A 228 -18.30 -35.45 0.72
N ASP A 229 -19.28 -34.68 1.19
CA ASP A 229 -20.71 -35.05 1.16
C ASP A 229 -21.42 -34.57 -0.12
N GLY A 230 -20.67 -34.17 -1.16
CA GLY A 230 -21.16 -33.74 -2.47
C GLY A 230 -21.61 -32.27 -2.55
N GLY A 231 -21.39 -31.47 -1.51
CA GLY A 231 -21.93 -30.10 -1.40
C GLY A 231 -20.87 -29.01 -1.37
N SER A 232 -21.10 -27.94 -2.14
CA SER A 232 -20.38 -26.67 -2.05
C SER A 232 -21.11 -25.68 -1.13
N VAL A 233 -20.44 -24.59 -0.72
CA VAL A 233 -21.13 -23.48 -0.03
C VAL A 233 -22.32 -22.96 -0.85
N ALA A 234 -22.22 -22.94 -2.18
CA ALA A 234 -23.29 -22.48 -3.04
C ALA A 234 -24.51 -23.40 -3.00
N SER A 235 -24.32 -24.72 -3.06
CA SER A 235 -25.43 -25.69 -3.07
C SER A 235 -26.00 -25.99 -1.68
N MET A 236 -25.22 -25.82 -0.61
CA MET A 236 -25.65 -26.18 0.75
C MET A 236 -26.08 -24.96 1.59
N ILE A 237 -25.43 -23.80 1.45
CA ILE A 237 -25.68 -22.64 2.31
C ILE A 237 -26.60 -21.62 1.65
N PHE A 238 -26.38 -21.27 0.37
CA PHE A 238 -27.20 -20.23 -0.29
C PHE A 238 -28.71 -20.52 -0.28
N PRO A 239 -29.19 -21.77 -0.45
CA PRO A 239 -30.62 -22.07 -0.39
C PRO A 239 -31.26 -21.79 0.96
N LEU A 240 -30.47 -21.74 2.05
CA LEU A 240 -30.98 -21.40 3.38
C LEU A 240 -31.11 -19.89 3.57
N CYS A 241 -30.41 -19.07 2.80
CA CYS A 241 -30.28 -17.63 3.04
C CYS A 241 -31.49 -16.81 2.52
N ASN A 242 -32.70 -17.05 3.02
CA ASN A 242 -33.95 -16.47 2.50
C ASN A 242 -34.02 -14.93 2.47
N GLN A 243 -33.22 -14.23 3.29
CA GLN A 243 -33.20 -12.77 3.40
C GLN A 243 -31.97 -12.12 2.73
N LEU A 244 -31.14 -12.90 2.02
CA LEU A 244 -29.87 -12.42 1.47
C LEU A 244 -30.11 -11.31 0.45
N LYS A 245 -29.62 -10.11 0.74
CA LYS A 245 -29.64 -8.95 -0.17
C LYS A 245 -28.30 -8.77 -0.86
N THR A 246 -27.19 -9.09 -0.16
CA THR A 246 -25.81 -8.91 -0.62
C THR A 246 -25.01 -10.20 -0.52
N LEU A 247 -24.49 -10.69 -1.64
CA LEU A 247 -23.49 -11.77 -1.68
C LEU A 247 -22.13 -11.19 -2.07
N ALA A 248 -21.10 -11.43 -1.25
CA ALA A 248 -19.74 -11.05 -1.57
C ALA A 248 -18.88 -12.29 -1.86
N ILE A 249 -18.18 -12.26 -3.00
CA ILE A 249 -17.28 -13.31 -3.47
C ILE A 249 -15.85 -12.80 -3.35
N ARG A 250 -15.04 -13.49 -2.54
CA ARG A 250 -13.67 -13.13 -2.22
C ARG A 250 -12.64 -14.05 -2.87
N ASP A 251 -11.42 -13.52 -2.85
CA ASP A 251 -10.16 -14.13 -3.29
C ASP A 251 -9.89 -14.05 -4.78
N CYS A 252 -8.60 -13.90 -5.07
CA CYS A 252 -8.10 -13.59 -6.40
C CYS A 252 -7.83 -14.89 -7.16
N TYR A 253 -8.16 -14.92 -8.45
CA TYR A 253 -7.76 -16.00 -9.33
C TYR A 253 -6.26 -16.14 -9.33
N SER A 254 -5.84 -17.35 -8.99
CA SER A 254 -4.47 -17.64 -8.68
C SER A 254 -3.79 -18.27 -9.92
N GLY A 255 -3.02 -17.46 -10.64
CA GLY A 255 -1.74 -17.88 -11.24
C GLY A 255 -1.66 -18.90 -12.39
N PHE A 256 -2.71 -19.23 -13.15
CA PHE A 256 -2.54 -20.05 -14.36
C PHE A 256 -2.79 -19.26 -15.64
N HIS A 257 -1.73 -19.13 -16.46
CA HIS A 257 -1.72 -18.46 -17.76
C HIS A 257 -2.39 -19.28 -18.88
N THR A 258 -2.85 -20.49 -18.56
CA THR A 258 -3.55 -21.37 -19.50
C THR A 258 -4.72 -22.03 -18.79
N TRP A 259 -5.92 -21.94 -19.34
CA TRP A 259 -7.10 -22.67 -18.88
C TRP A 259 -7.48 -23.74 -19.89
N ASN A 260 -8.03 -24.87 -19.45
CA ASN A 260 -8.72 -25.81 -20.35
C ASN A 260 -10.25 -25.72 -20.25
N GLU A 261 -10.97 -26.50 -21.05
CA GLU A 261 -12.44 -26.46 -21.11
C GLU A 261 -13.07 -26.84 -19.76
N TRP A 262 -12.49 -27.82 -19.06
CA TRP A 262 -12.94 -28.21 -17.73
C TRP A 262 -12.75 -27.09 -16.70
N GLU A 263 -11.60 -26.41 -16.73
CA GLU A 263 -11.35 -25.26 -15.85
C GLU A 263 -12.29 -24.10 -16.16
N VAL A 264 -12.62 -23.86 -17.43
CA VAL A 264 -13.63 -22.85 -17.81
C VAL A 264 -14.98 -23.22 -17.26
N HIS A 265 -15.39 -24.48 -17.39
CA HIS A 265 -16.63 -24.95 -16.82
C HIS A 265 -16.68 -24.73 -15.31
N GLN A 266 -15.67 -25.19 -14.57
CA GLN A 266 -15.64 -25.00 -13.13
C GLN A 266 -15.64 -23.52 -12.73
N ARG A 267 -14.77 -22.71 -13.33
CA ARG A 267 -14.53 -21.31 -12.92
C ARG A 267 -15.61 -20.34 -13.42
N VAL A 268 -16.31 -20.67 -14.50
CA VAL A 268 -17.32 -19.81 -15.14
C VAL A 268 -18.70 -20.40 -14.97
N CYS A 269 -18.93 -21.62 -15.47
CA CYS A 269 -20.26 -22.23 -15.47
C CYS A 269 -20.73 -22.53 -14.05
N SER A 270 -19.92 -23.19 -13.21
CA SER A 270 -20.31 -23.52 -11.83
C SER A 270 -20.45 -22.28 -10.93
N LEU A 271 -19.73 -21.19 -11.25
CA LEU A 271 -19.90 -19.89 -10.58
C LEU A 271 -21.28 -19.31 -10.90
N ILE A 272 -21.63 -19.20 -12.18
CA ILE A 272 -22.91 -18.66 -12.65
C ILE A 272 -24.08 -19.53 -12.19
N ASP A 273 -23.98 -20.84 -12.35
CA ASP A 273 -25.02 -21.80 -11.96
C ASP A 273 -25.23 -21.77 -10.45
N GLY A 274 -24.15 -21.62 -9.67
CA GLY A 274 -24.23 -21.45 -8.22
C GLY A 274 -25.08 -20.25 -7.80
N ILE A 275 -25.00 -19.14 -8.54
CA ILE A 275 -25.83 -17.96 -8.29
C ILE A 275 -27.25 -18.18 -8.80
N GLN A 276 -27.41 -18.60 -10.06
CA GLN A 276 -28.72 -18.75 -10.70
C GLN A 276 -29.61 -19.78 -10.02
N ARG A 277 -29.05 -20.91 -9.59
CA ARG A 277 -29.82 -22.04 -9.05
C ARG A 277 -30.03 -21.95 -7.54
N HIS A 278 -29.10 -21.35 -6.80
CA HIS A 278 -29.08 -21.46 -5.35
C HIS A 278 -29.21 -20.14 -4.59
N CYS A 279 -29.01 -18.98 -5.23
CA CYS A 279 -29.24 -17.72 -4.54
C CYS A 279 -30.74 -17.40 -4.45
N PRO A 280 -31.19 -16.77 -3.35
CA PRO A 280 -32.58 -16.39 -3.17
C PRO A 280 -32.95 -15.21 -4.08
N ALA A 281 -34.24 -15.09 -4.34
CA ALA A 281 -34.78 -14.00 -5.15
C ALA A 281 -34.71 -12.61 -4.45
N SER A 282 -34.30 -12.55 -3.18
CA SER A 282 -34.02 -11.31 -2.45
C SER A 282 -32.67 -10.67 -2.80
N LEU A 283 -31.78 -11.40 -3.50
CA LEU A 283 -30.45 -10.93 -3.84
C LEU A 283 -30.53 -9.76 -4.82
N THR A 284 -30.06 -8.59 -4.39
CA THR A 284 -30.07 -7.35 -5.20
C THR A 284 -28.68 -6.79 -5.44
N LYS A 285 -27.67 -7.31 -4.72
CA LYS A 285 -26.29 -6.81 -4.75
C LYS A 285 -25.28 -7.94 -4.77
N LEU A 286 -24.35 -7.89 -5.74
CA LEU A 286 -23.15 -8.72 -5.76
C LEU A 286 -21.93 -7.85 -5.46
N ARG A 287 -21.00 -8.36 -4.65
CA ARG A 287 -19.69 -7.74 -4.43
C ARG A 287 -18.60 -8.72 -4.81
N VAL A 288 -17.85 -8.42 -5.87
CA VAL A 288 -16.78 -9.27 -6.36
C VAL A 288 -15.45 -8.59 -6.05
N HIS A 289 -14.62 -9.26 -5.26
CA HIS A 289 -13.33 -8.70 -4.82
C HIS A 289 -12.18 -8.91 -5.80
N ASP A 290 -12.42 -9.60 -6.91
CA ASP A 290 -11.49 -9.80 -8.01
C ASP A 290 -12.20 -9.50 -9.35
N TYR A 291 -11.42 -9.14 -10.36
CA TYR A 291 -11.92 -8.79 -11.68
C TYR A 291 -12.27 -10.01 -12.53
N ALA A 292 -11.53 -11.11 -12.40
CA ALA A 292 -11.79 -12.32 -13.17
C ALA A 292 -13.16 -12.96 -12.88
N PRO A 293 -13.63 -13.13 -11.61
CA PRO A 293 -14.97 -13.63 -11.36
C PRO A 293 -16.03 -12.65 -11.85
N TYR A 294 -15.77 -11.33 -11.81
CA TYR A 294 -16.68 -10.34 -12.39
C TYR A 294 -16.88 -10.57 -13.89
N ARG A 295 -15.82 -10.87 -14.65
CA ARG A 295 -15.95 -11.18 -16.08
C ARG A 295 -16.63 -12.53 -16.31
N SER A 296 -16.32 -13.54 -15.49
CA SER A 296 -17.03 -14.82 -15.53
C SER A 296 -18.53 -14.65 -15.31
N LEU A 297 -18.96 -13.71 -14.44
CA LEU A 297 -20.39 -13.45 -14.21
C LEU A 297 -21.10 -12.90 -15.45
N PHE A 298 -20.44 -12.04 -16.22
CA PHE A 298 -21.03 -11.36 -17.38
C PHE A 298 -20.66 -11.96 -18.73
N SER A 299 -19.90 -13.07 -18.74
CA SER A 299 -19.59 -13.81 -19.96
C SER A 299 -20.80 -14.58 -20.51
N THR A 300 -21.80 -14.83 -19.67
CA THR A 300 -23.09 -15.41 -20.05
C THR A 300 -24.21 -14.37 -19.97
N ASP A 301 -25.42 -14.76 -20.36
CA ASP A 301 -26.57 -13.90 -20.30
C ASP A 301 -27.07 -13.68 -18.85
N ALA A 302 -26.69 -12.52 -18.30
CA ALA A 302 -27.09 -12.07 -16.98
C ALA A 302 -28.51 -11.44 -16.95
N THR A 303 -29.25 -11.40 -18.08
CA THR A 303 -30.64 -10.90 -18.07
C THR A 303 -31.57 -11.74 -17.20
N THR A 304 -31.24 -13.02 -17.01
CA THR A 304 -31.91 -13.92 -16.07
C THR A 304 -31.85 -13.42 -14.62
N TRP A 305 -30.89 -12.54 -14.29
CA TRP A 305 -30.74 -11.93 -12.96
C TRP A 305 -31.56 -10.64 -12.82
N SER A 306 -32.84 -10.70 -13.21
CA SER A 306 -33.74 -9.54 -13.29
C SER A 306 -33.82 -8.64 -12.04
N ARG A 307 -33.43 -9.16 -10.87
CA ARG A 307 -33.46 -8.45 -9.58
C ARG A 307 -32.11 -7.88 -9.13
N LEU A 308 -31.01 -8.26 -9.78
CA LEU A 308 -29.69 -7.73 -9.48
C LEU A 308 -29.62 -6.28 -9.94
N LYS A 309 -29.47 -5.35 -8.98
CA LYS A 309 -29.44 -3.90 -9.26
C LYS A 309 -28.03 -3.32 -9.12
N ASN A 310 -27.19 -3.93 -8.30
CA ASN A 310 -25.89 -3.37 -7.95
C ASN A 310 -24.80 -4.44 -8.02
N VAL A 311 -23.69 -4.10 -8.67
CA VAL A 311 -22.48 -4.91 -8.69
C VAL A 311 -21.31 -4.05 -8.23
N GLU A 312 -20.71 -4.44 -7.12
CA GLU A 312 -19.49 -3.83 -6.61
C GLU A 312 -18.28 -4.64 -7.06
N ILE A 313 -17.29 -3.99 -7.68
CA ILE A 313 -16.05 -4.62 -8.13
C ILE A 313 -14.89 -3.97 -7.38
N ASN A 314 -13.93 -4.77 -6.92
CA ASN A 314 -12.71 -4.24 -6.32
C ASN A 314 -11.70 -3.75 -7.36
N LEU A 315 -12.09 -2.72 -8.13
CA LEU A 315 -11.23 -2.07 -9.12
C LEU A 315 -9.96 -1.50 -8.49
N TYR A 316 -10.04 -1.02 -7.24
CA TYR A 316 -8.87 -0.53 -6.51
C TYR A 316 -7.82 -1.65 -6.36
N GLY A 317 -8.23 -2.80 -5.82
CA GLY A 317 -7.32 -3.93 -5.63
C GLY A 317 -6.76 -4.48 -6.95
N TRP A 318 -7.55 -4.48 -8.02
CA TRP A 318 -7.06 -4.86 -9.35
C TRP A 318 -5.98 -3.90 -9.86
N MET A 319 -6.19 -2.58 -9.70
CA MET A 319 -5.23 -1.57 -10.11
C MET A 319 -3.97 -1.54 -9.23
N GLU A 320 -4.11 -1.87 -7.94
CA GLU A 320 -3.01 -1.97 -6.97
C GLU A 320 -2.15 -3.22 -7.18
N ASP A 321 -2.74 -4.42 -7.33
CA ASP A 321 -1.99 -5.66 -7.61
C ASP A 321 -1.12 -5.52 -8.87
N ARG A 322 -1.63 -4.80 -9.86
CA ARG A 322 -0.91 -4.49 -11.09
C ARG A 322 0.12 -3.40 -10.95
N ARG A 323 0.01 -2.53 -9.94
CA ARG A 323 1.08 -1.59 -9.63
C ARG A 323 2.37 -2.30 -9.30
N ASP A 324 2.28 -3.37 -8.54
CA ASP A 324 3.45 -4.10 -8.07
C ASP A 324 3.90 -5.16 -9.08
N ARG A 325 2.98 -5.66 -9.93
CA ARG A 325 3.27 -6.75 -10.90
C ARG A 325 3.45 -6.30 -12.35
N ASP A 326 2.80 -5.21 -12.79
CA ASP A 326 2.56 -4.89 -14.21
C ASP A 326 3.22 -3.59 -14.73
N VAL A 327 4.33 -3.11 -14.15
CA VAL A 327 5.33 -2.38 -14.99
C VAL A 327 5.67 -3.20 -16.25
N ILE A 328 5.51 -4.49 -16.07
CA ILE A 328 5.71 -5.63 -16.91
C ILE A 328 4.34 -6.03 -17.49
N GLY A 329 3.99 -5.60 -18.71
CA GLY A 329 2.71 -5.96 -19.33
C GLY A 329 2.39 -7.47 -19.22
N PRO A 330 1.11 -7.82 -19.17
CA PRO A 330 0.66 -9.12 -18.70
C PRO A 330 1.05 -10.29 -19.58
N ILE A 331 1.21 -11.47 -18.98
CA ILE A 331 1.28 -12.72 -19.72
C ILE A 331 -0.14 -13.04 -20.22
N PRO A 332 -0.38 -13.08 -21.54
CA PRO A 332 -1.72 -13.33 -22.08
C PRO A 332 -2.18 -14.70 -21.63
N TYR A 333 -3.40 -14.77 -21.12
CA TYR A 333 -3.99 -16.05 -20.81
C TYR A 333 -4.36 -16.77 -22.12
N ARG A 334 -4.26 -18.10 -22.14
CA ARG A 334 -4.64 -18.93 -23.28
C ARG A 334 -5.66 -19.96 -22.86
N ILE A 335 -6.64 -20.25 -23.71
CA ILE A 335 -7.39 -21.50 -23.57
C ILE A 335 -6.75 -22.60 -24.41
N THR A 336 -6.75 -23.81 -23.88
CA THR A 336 -6.38 -25.05 -24.57
C THR A 336 -7.56 -26.01 -24.56
N GLN A 337 -7.73 -26.79 -25.63
CA GLN A 337 -8.74 -27.85 -25.65
C GLN A 337 -8.44 -28.94 -24.62
N GLY A 338 -9.48 -29.58 -24.10
CA GLY A 338 -9.39 -30.75 -23.25
C GLY A 338 -10.05 -30.60 -21.89
N HIS A 339 -10.28 -31.75 -21.25
CA HIS A 339 -11.02 -31.89 -19.99
C HIS A 339 -10.16 -32.49 -18.86
N HIS A 340 -8.84 -32.48 -19.01
CA HIS A 340 -7.93 -33.05 -18.02
C HIS A 340 -7.83 -32.14 -16.79
N HIS A 341 -8.02 -32.72 -15.61
CA HIS A 341 -7.87 -32.04 -14.33
C HIS A 341 -7.02 -32.93 -13.41
N ARG A 342 -6.49 -32.34 -12.34
CA ARG A 342 -5.64 -33.05 -11.38
C ARG A 342 -6.54 -33.93 -10.50
N GLU A 343 -6.04 -35.08 -10.03
CA GLU A 343 -6.78 -35.94 -9.07
C GLU A 343 -7.20 -35.17 -7.80
N GLU A 344 -6.41 -34.18 -7.38
CA GLU A 344 -6.75 -33.32 -6.24
C GLU A 344 -8.00 -32.44 -6.47
N GLU A 345 -8.35 -32.23 -7.73
CA GLU A 345 -9.48 -31.41 -8.18
C GLU A 345 -10.79 -32.22 -8.26
N ASP A 346 -10.75 -33.55 -8.08
CA ASP A 346 -11.91 -34.43 -8.10
C ASP A 346 -13.00 -34.01 -7.09
N SER A 347 -12.61 -33.39 -5.97
CA SER A 347 -13.56 -32.85 -4.97
C SER A 347 -14.39 -31.67 -5.48
N PHE A 348 -13.98 -31.04 -6.59
CA PHE A 348 -14.71 -29.97 -7.28
C PHE A 348 -15.48 -30.50 -8.49
N ASP A 349 -15.18 -31.72 -8.95
CA ASP A 349 -15.89 -32.35 -10.06
C ASP A 349 -17.24 -32.90 -9.59
N ASP A 350 -18.28 -32.09 -9.73
CA ASP A 350 -19.67 -32.47 -9.52
C ASP A 350 -20.27 -33.26 -10.70
N LYS A 351 -19.42 -33.68 -11.67
CA LYS A 351 -19.80 -34.36 -12.91
C LYS A 351 -20.76 -33.55 -13.80
N SER A 352 -20.90 -32.24 -13.54
CA SER A 352 -21.76 -31.38 -14.35
C SER A 352 -21.09 -30.95 -15.66
N PHE A 353 -19.76 -31.07 -15.77
CA PHE A 353 -19.02 -30.83 -17.00
C PHE A 353 -19.59 -31.61 -18.18
N ALA A 354 -19.81 -32.93 -18.00
CA ALA A 354 -20.32 -33.82 -19.05
C ALA A 354 -21.78 -33.52 -19.46
N LYS A 355 -22.53 -32.81 -18.63
CA LYS A 355 -23.94 -32.42 -18.89
C LYS A 355 -24.07 -30.97 -19.35
N CYS A 356 -22.95 -30.23 -19.42
CA CYS A 356 -22.98 -28.82 -19.74
C CYS A 356 -22.99 -28.64 -21.27
N GLU A 357 -24.06 -28.06 -21.80
CA GLU A 357 -24.23 -27.80 -23.24
C GLU A 357 -23.59 -26.48 -23.71
N ARG A 358 -23.00 -25.70 -22.79
CA ARG A 358 -22.36 -24.42 -23.13
C ARG A 358 -21.03 -24.67 -23.86
N ASP A 359 -20.76 -23.88 -24.89
CA ASP A 359 -19.46 -23.88 -25.58
C ASP A 359 -18.36 -23.31 -24.67
N HIS A 360 -17.58 -24.20 -24.03
CA HIS A 360 -16.50 -23.81 -23.12
C HIS A 360 -15.34 -23.14 -23.83
N MET A 361 -15.10 -23.45 -25.10
CA MET A 361 -14.06 -22.79 -25.89
C MET A 361 -14.43 -21.34 -26.19
N ALA A 362 -15.67 -21.09 -26.62
CA ALA A 362 -16.16 -19.73 -26.85
C ALA A 362 -16.23 -18.91 -25.55
N LEU A 363 -16.76 -19.50 -24.46
CA LEU A 363 -16.80 -18.85 -23.14
C LEU A 363 -15.40 -18.56 -22.62
N GLY A 364 -14.50 -19.54 -22.74
CA GLY A 364 -13.11 -19.40 -22.38
C GLY A 364 -12.44 -18.31 -23.19
N ASN A 365 -12.63 -18.24 -24.51
CA ASN A 365 -12.08 -17.17 -25.34
C ASN A 365 -12.55 -15.80 -24.88
N HIS A 366 -13.84 -15.66 -24.60
CA HIS A 366 -14.39 -14.41 -24.08
C HIS A 366 -13.79 -14.03 -22.73
N VAL A 367 -13.55 -14.99 -21.83
CA VAL A 367 -12.98 -14.74 -20.50
C VAL A 367 -11.43 -14.64 -20.52
N VAL A 368 -10.76 -15.23 -21.51
CA VAL A 368 -9.33 -15.58 -21.44
C VAL A 368 -8.51 -15.07 -22.65
N GLN A 369 -8.93 -15.28 -23.91
CA GLN A 369 -8.05 -15.13 -25.10
C GLN A 369 -8.00 -13.73 -25.75
N ASP A 370 -9.02 -12.86 -25.62
CA ASP A 370 -8.98 -11.48 -26.15
C ASP A 370 -8.73 -10.42 -25.07
N VAL A 371 -8.32 -10.89 -23.90
CA VAL A 371 -8.36 -10.12 -22.67
C VAL A 371 -6.93 -9.80 -22.32
N GLY A 372 -6.42 -8.84 -23.09
CA GLY A 372 -5.20 -8.17 -22.72
C GLY A 372 -5.39 -7.66 -21.30
N ALA A 373 -4.46 -7.99 -20.45
CA ALA A 373 -4.44 -7.53 -19.10
C ALA A 373 -3.86 -6.09 -19.10
N SER A 374 -4.50 -5.22 -19.88
CA SER A 374 -4.20 -3.81 -19.99
C SER A 374 -5.35 -3.00 -19.39
N PHE A 375 -5.08 -1.76 -19.05
CA PHE A 375 -6.12 -0.86 -18.54
C PHE A 375 -7.19 -0.57 -19.60
N GLU A 376 -6.83 -0.56 -20.88
CA GLU A 376 -7.77 -0.33 -21.98
C GLU A 376 -8.82 -1.45 -22.10
N ASP A 377 -8.39 -2.70 -22.00
CA ASP A 377 -9.28 -3.86 -22.07
C ASP A 377 -10.25 -3.90 -20.87
N LEU A 378 -9.77 -3.46 -19.69
CA LEU A 378 -10.62 -3.24 -18.52
C LEU A 378 -11.72 -2.21 -18.83
N LEU A 379 -11.35 -1.06 -19.39
CA LEU A 379 -12.27 0.01 -19.73
C LEU A 379 -13.34 -0.45 -20.72
N GLN A 380 -12.92 -1.11 -21.80
CA GLN A 380 -13.82 -1.61 -22.84
C GLN A 380 -14.78 -2.66 -22.28
N SER A 381 -14.30 -3.58 -21.44
CA SER A 381 -15.11 -4.60 -20.78
C SER A 381 -16.15 -3.99 -19.84
N LEU A 382 -15.75 -3.06 -18.97
CA LEU A 382 -16.68 -2.35 -18.06
C LEU A 382 -17.77 -1.60 -18.83
N GLN A 383 -17.39 -0.92 -19.91
CA GLN A 383 -18.33 -0.19 -20.75
C GLN A 383 -19.29 -1.12 -21.48
N THR A 384 -18.77 -2.20 -22.09
CA THR A 384 -19.57 -3.18 -22.84
C THR A 384 -20.60 -3.83 -21.93
N ILE A 385 -20.20 -4.23 -20.71
CA ILE A 385 -21.11 -4.82 -19.72
C ILE A 385 -22.14 -3.78 -19.26
N SER A 386 -21.73 -2.53 -19.00
CA SER A 386 -22.65 -1.46 -18.60
C SER A 386 -23.69 -1.13 -19.68
N LYS A 387 -23.29 -1.15 -20.96
CA LYS A 387 -24.20 -0.94 -22.10
C LYS A 387 -25.14 -2.12 -22.29
N ARG A 388 -24.64 -3.35 -22.13
CA ARG A 388 -25.44 -4.59 -22.26
C ARG A 388 -26.46 -4.74 -21.14
N TYR A 389 -26.13 -4.30 -19.92
CA TYR A 389 -26.99 -4.42 -18.74
C TYR A 389 -27.25 -3.06 -18.07
N PRO A 390 -28.03 -2.16 -18.69
CA PRO A 390 -28.22 -0.79 -18.20
C PRO A 390 -28.95 -0.72 -16.85
N ASN A 391 -29.68 -1.77 -16.48
CA ASN A 391 -30.39 -1.87 -15.20
C ASN A 391 -29.45 -2.24 -14.02
N ILE A 392 -28.20 -2.64 -14.31
CA ILE A 392 -27.21 -3.03 -13.31
C ILE A 392 -26.25 -1.87 -13.08
N SER A 393 -26.27 -1.28 -11.89
CA SER A 393 -25.29 -0.26 -11.49
C SER A 393 -23.98 -0.93 -11.10
N ILE A 394 -22.93 -0.68 -11.88
CA ILE A 394 -21.56 -1.12 -11.59
C ILE A 394 -20.84 -0.03 -10.80
N LYS A 395 -20.26 -0.38 -9.64
CA LYS A 395 -19.56 0.56 -8.75
C LYS A 395 -18.26 -0.06 -8.23
N PRO A 396 -17.24 0.75 -7.90
CA PRO A 396 -16.06 0.24 -7.23
C PRO A 396 -16.39 -0.07 -5.75
N SER A 397 -15.82 -1.13 -5.18
CA SER A 397 -16.03 -1.49 -3.76
C SER A 397 -15.33 -0.54 -2.78
N ARG A 398 -14.32 0.19 -3.27
CA ARG A 398 -13.58 1.24 -2.56
C ARG A 398 -13.57 2.49 -3.41
N ASN A 399 -13.49 3.66 -2.77
CA ASN A 399 -13.35 4.92 -3.50
C ASN A 399 -12.05 4.92 -4.31
N LEU A 400 -12.10 5.46 -5.52
CA LEU A 400 -10.97 5.52 -6.47
C LEU A 400 -10.39 6.94 -6.60
N ASP A 401 -10.75 7.85 -5.70
CA ASP A 401 -10.43 9.29 -5.77
C ASP A 401 -8.97 9.64 -5.49
N ARG A 402 -8.17 8.68 -5.02
CA ARG A 402 -6.74 8.85 -4.66
C ARG A 402 -5.89 7.62 -4.95
N ILE A 403 -6.29 6.81 -5.93
CA ILE A 403 -5.47 5.65 -6.28
C ILE A 403 -4.16 6.09 -6.95
N THR A 404 -3.03 5.64 -6.43
CA THR A 404 -1.72 5.88 -7.04
C THR A 404 -1.38 4.79 -8.06
N LEU A 405 -1.05 5.19 -9.28
CA LEU A 405 -0.75 4.32 -10.43
C LEU A 405 0.57 4.73 -11.07
N HIS A 406 1.33 3.79 -11.62
CA HIS A 406 2.42 4.14 -12.55
C HIS A 406 1.84 4.67 -13.87
N PRO A 407 2.53 5.63 -14.54
CA PRO A 407 2.14 6.10 -15.86
C PRO A 407 1.95 4.96 -16.87
N PHE A 408 2.77 3.92 -16.78
CA PHE A 408 2.75 2.75 -17.66
C PHE A 408 1.53 1.85 -17.48
N HIS A 409 0.75 1.98 -16.41
CA HIS A 409 -0.52 1.24 -16.32
C HIS A 409 -1.56 1.79 -17.27
N LEU A 410 -1.49 3.08 -17.58
CA LEU A 410 -2.49 3.75 -18.41
C LEU A 410 -2.16 3.63 -19.90
N VAL A 411 -0.92 3.27 -20.25
CA VAL A 411 -0.47 3.19 -21.64
C VAL A 411 0.24 1.87 -21.89
N ASN A 412 -0.07 1.22 -23.01
CA ASN A 412 0.67 0.03 -23.40
C ASN A 412 2.09 0.42 -23.85
N VAL A 413 3.12 0.04 -23.08
CA VAL A 413 4.54 0.34 -23.38
C VAL A 413 5.33 -0.86 -23.92
N MET A 414 4.67 -2.00 -24.11
CA MET A 414 5.32 -3.23 -24.54
C MET A 414 5.28 -3.40 -26.05
N GLN A 415 6.43 -3.75 -26.63
CA GLN A 415 6.48 -4.21 -28.01
C GLN A 415 5.87 -5.62 -28.06
N ARG A 416 4.78 -5.82 -28.82
CA ARG A 416 4.17 -7.16 -28.97
C ARG A 416 5.25 -8.10 -29.48
N ARG A 417 5.58 -9.15 -28.72
CA ARG A 417 6.45 -10.23 -29.21
C ARG A 417 5.72 -10.91 -30.36
N TYR A 418 6.19 -10.68 -31.58
CA TYR A 418 5.80 -11.50 -32.71
C TYR A 418 6.25 -12.94 -32.43
N PRO A 419 5.40 -13.96 -32.62
CA PRO A 419 5.84 -15.34 -32.57
C PRO A 419 7.01 -15.53 -33.54
N PHE A 420 8.04 -16.25 -33.09
CA PHE A 420 9.25 -16.55 -33.84
C PHE A 420 8.95 -16.84 -35.33
N GLY A 421 9.54 -16.05 -36.23
CA GLY A 421 9.61 -16.36 -37.67
C GLY A 421 8.70 -15.55 -38.61
N GLN A 422 7.81 -14.68 -38.13
CA GLN A 422 7.08 -13.76 -39.02
C GLN A 422 7.75 -12.38 -39.03
N ALA A 423 8.26 -11.98 -40.20
CA ALA A 423 8.68 -10.60 -40.44
C ALA A 423 7.48 -9.66 -40.21
N PRO A 424 7.70 -8.46 -39.62
CA PRO A 424 6.62 -7.51 -39.45
C PRO A 424 6.08 -7.14 -40.83
N GLN A 425 4.85 -7.53 -41.14
CA GLN A 425 4.11 -6.86 -42.21
C GLN A 425 3.97 -5.41 -41.78
N GLN A 426 4.78 -4.54 -42.39
CA GLN A 426 4.64 -3.09 -42.33
C GLN A 426 3.33 -2.71 -43.03
N ASN A 427 2.19 -2.97 -42.40
CA ASN A 427 1.00 -2.22 -42.74
C ASN A 427 1.22 -0.81 -42.20
N ASN A 428 1.42 0.13 -43.12
CA ASN A 428 1.48 1.58 -42.94
C ASN A 428 0.15 2.18 -42.43
N ASP A 429 -0.66 1.42 -41.69
CA ASP A 429 -1.75 2.00 -40.93
C ASP A 429 -1.11 2.79 -39.79
N THR A 430 -1.19 4.12 -39.88
CA THR A 430 -0.88 5.03 -38.78
C THR A 430 -1.47 4.44 -37.51
N VAL A 431 -0.61 3.95 -36.61
CA VAL A 431 -1.05 3.35 -35.35
C VAL A 431 -1.68 4.46 -34.53
N ILE A 432 -3.00 4.62 -34.68
CA ILE A 432 -3.80 5.55 -33.87
C ILE A 432 -3.59 5.09 -32.42
N ASP A 433 -3.09 6.01 -31.59
CA ASP A 433 -2.90 5.76 -30.16
C ASP A 433 -4.22 5.23 -29.59
N PRO A 434 -4.25 4.02 -28.99
CA PRO A 434 -5.48 3.42 -28.48
C PRO A 434 -6.25 4.32 -27.50
N SER A 435 -5.55 5.20 -26.77
CA SER A 435 -6.15 6.18 -25.86
C SER A 435 -7.02 7.24 -26.57
N SER A 436 -6.80 7.44 -27.87
CA SER A 436 -7.56 8.37 -28.71
C SER A 436 -8.89 7.78 -29.21
N LYS A 437 -9.14 6.47 -29.01
CA LYS A 437 -10.37 5.82 -29.45
C LYS A 437 -11.59 6.38 -28.69
N PRO A 438 -12.71 6.66 -29.38
CA PRO A 438 -13.90 7.25 -28.75
C PRO A 438 -14.49 6.34 -27.67
N GLU A 439 -14.41 5.02 -27.82
CA GLU A 439 -14.88 4.06 -26.81
C GLU A 439 -14.09 4.19 -25.50
N VAL A 440 -12.77 4.31 -25.60
CA VAL A 440 -11.87 4.47 -24.44
C VAL A 440 -12.15 5.78 -23.72
N GLN A 441 -12.33 6.89 -24.46
CA GLN A 441 -12.67 8.18 -23.86
C GLN A 441 -14.03 8.17 -23.16
N GLU A 442 -15.02 7.47 -23.73
CA GLU A 442 -16.33 7.30 -23.10
C GLU A 442 -16.23 6.47 -21.81
N ALA A 443 -15.40 5.42 -21.80
CA ALA A 443 -15.15 4.61 -20.61
C ALA A 443 -14.37 5.39 -19.51
N LEU A 444 -13.38 6.20 -19.88
CA LEU A 444 -12.69 7.10 -18.95
C LEU A 444 -13.64 8.14 -18.34
N ARG A 445 -14.54 8.70 -19.15
CA ARG A 445 -15.59 9.62 -18.68
C ARG A 445 -16.53 8.92 -17.71
N TRP A 446 -16.93 7.68 -18.00
CA TRP A 446 -17.73 6.87 -17.11
C TRP A 446 -17.02 6.60 -15.77
N LEU A 447 -15.73 6.24 -15.77
CA LEU A 447 -14.95 6.05 -14.54
C LEU A 447 -14.89 7.33 -13.70
N ALA A 448 -14.62 8.47 -14.32
CA ALA A 448 -14.55 9.75 -13.62
C ALA A 448 -15.90 10.13 -12.99
N GLN A 449 -17.00 9.98 -13.74
CA GLN A 449 -18.33 10.42 -13.30
C GLN A 449 -19.04 9.44 -12.35
N LYS A 450 -18.94 8.13 -12.60
CA LYS A 450 -19.66 7.10 -11.86
C LYS A 450 -18.84 6.49 -10.72
N CYS A 451 -17.52 6.48 -10.86
CA CYS A 451 -16.61 5.86 -9.89
C CYS A 451 -15.76 6.89 -9.12
N ASN A 452 -15.95 8.20 -9.36
CA ASN A 452 -15.14 9.29 -8.80
C ASN A 452 -13.63 9.04 -9.00
N TRP A 453 -13.27 8.41 -10.12
CA TRP A 453 -11.89 8.07 -10.41
C TRP A 453 -11.08 9.34 -10.67
N LYS A 454 -10.11 9.56 -9.79
CA LYS A 454 -9.10 10.60 -9.93
C LYS A 454 -7.79 9.84 -9.62
N PRO A 455 -6.95 9.53 -10.61
CA PRO A 455 -5.69 8.85 -10.34
C PRO A 455 -4.64 9.84 -9.78
N ILE A 456 -3.59 9.29 -9.18
CA ILE A 456 -2.32 9.98 -8.89
C ILE A 456 -1.25 9.19 -9.65
N LEU A 457 -0.47 9.86 -10.49
CA LEU A 457 0.59 9.23 -11.27
C LEU A 457 1.89 9.21 -10.46
N ALA A 458 2.33 8.03 -10.03
CA ALA A 458 3.63 7.84 -9.37
C ALA A 458 4.76 7.97 -10.39
N TRP A 459 5.48 9.09 -10.33
CA TRP A 459 6.52 9.43 -11.28
C TRP A 459 7.90 8.85 -10.94
N ASP A 460 8.01 8.12 -9.82
CA ASP A 460 9.28 7.57 -9.32
C ASP A 460 10.03 6.73 -10.39
N SER A 461 9.30 5.92 -11.19
CA SER A 461 9.90 5.10 -12.26
C SER A 461 10.46 5.91 -13.43
N MET A 462 10.05 7.17 -13.56
CA MET A 462 10.50 8.12 -14.57
C MET A 462 11.64 9.02 -14.06
N MET A 463 11.97 8.98 -12.76
CA MET A 463 13.03 9.79 -12.14
C MET A 463 14.42 9.22 -12.38
N CYS A 464 14.77 8.98 -13.65
CA CYS A 464 16.08 8.44 -14.02
C CYS A 464 16.58 9.02 -15.35
N ASP A 465 17.81 9.54 -15.36
CA ASP A 465 18.42 10.16 -16.55
C ASP A 465 18.68 9.16 -17.69
N VAL A 466 18.80 7.86 -17.39
CA VAL A 466 19.03 6.79 -18.39
C VAL A 466 17.74 6.13 -18.85
N PHE A 467 16.57 6.71 -18.58
CA PHE A 467 15.29 6.15 -18.99
C PHE A 467 15.22 5.88 -20.51
N PRO A 468 14.71 4.72 -20.98
CA PRO A 468 14.11 3.61 -20.22
C PRO A 468 15.08 2.50 -19.81
N ALA A 469 16.40 2.68 -19.92
CA ALA A 469 17.38 1.63 -19.60
C ALA A 469 17.41 1.22 -18.12
N ASN A 470 16.80 2.03 -17.24
CA ASN A 470 16.58 1.68 -15.84
C ASN A 470 15.40 0.71 -15.62
N LEU A 471 14.56 0.50 -16.63
CA LEU A 471 13.49 -0.50 -16.61
C LEU A 471 14.06 -1.89 -16.91
N GLU A 472 13.39 -2.95 -16.46
CA GLU A 472 13.94 -4.32 -16.46
C GLU A 472 14.58 -4.76 -17.80
N PRO A 473 15.86 -5.20 -17.81
CA PRO A 473 16.63 -5.48 -19.03
C PRO A 473 16.15 -6.69 -19.82
N ASN A 474 15.31 -7.55 -19.26
CA ASN A 474 14.85 -8.79 -19.89
C ASN A 474 13.69 -8.59 -20.90
N ARG A 475 13.31 -7.33 -21.20
CA ARG A 475 12.12 -7.03 -22.02
C ARG A 475 12.37 -5.93 -23.06
N THR A 476 11.66 -6.04 -24.18
CA THR A 476 11.67 -5.08 -25.28
C THR A 476 10.60 -4.02 -25.07
N PHE A 477 11.01 -2.87 -24.51
CA PHE A 477 10.17 -1.67 -24.44
C PHE A 477 10.10 -0.97 -25.79
N LEU A 478 9.02 -0.23 -26.02
CA LEU A 478 8.99 0.73 -27.12
C LEU A 478 10.11 1.78 -26.95
N PRO A 479 10.61 2.36 -28.05
CA PRO A 479 11.57 3.47 -27.99
C PRO A 479 11.09 4.60 -27.07
N LYS A 480 12.02 5.25 -26.36
CA LYS A 480 11.73 6.38 -25.45
C LYS A 480 10.73 7.39 -26.04
N PRO A 481 10.90 7.90 -27.27
CA PRO A 481 9.99 8.91 -27.83
C PRO A 481 8.56 8.39 -27.99
N GLU A 482 8.38 7.12 -28.35
CA GLU A 482 7.05 6.52 -28.50
C GLU A 482 6.34 6.37 -27.15
N VAL A 483 7.06 5.95 -26.11
CA VAL A 483 6.52 5.86 -24.75
C VAL A 483 6.06 7.23 -24.26
N LEU A 484 6.90 8.25 -24.41
CA LEU A 484 6.57 9.62 -24.00
C LEU A 484 5.39 10.19 -24.79
N SER A 485 5.33 9.90 -26.09
CA SER A 485 4.20 10.27 -26.94
C SER A 485 2.88 9.67 -26.43
N ARG A 486 2.85 8.37 -26.12
CA ARG A 486 1.65 7.71 -25.56
C ARG A 486 1.23 8.29 -24.22
N ILE A 487 2.19 8.54 -23.32
CA ILE A 487 1.90 9.19 -22.03
C ILE A 487 1.31 10.59 -22.25
N LYS A 488 1.88 11.38 -23.16
CA LYS A 488 1.38 12.72 -23.51
C LYS A 488 -0.05 12.65 -24.05
N THR A 489 -0.35 11.73 -24.96
CA THR A 489 -1.71 11.53 -25.51
C THR A 489 -2.71 11.16 -24.42
N MET A 490 -2.35 10.21 -23.54
CA MET A 490 -3.22 9.80 -22.44
C MET A 490 -3.47 10.95 -21.47
N VAL A 491 -2.44 11.68 -21.05
CA VAL A 491 -2.58 12.84 -20.15
C VAL A 491 -3.43 13.95 -20.80
N SER A 492 -3.22 14.21 -22.10
CA SER A 492 -4.02 15.18 -22.86
C SER A 492 -5.50 14.77 -22.90
N THR A 493 -5.75 13.47 -23.10
CA THR A 493 -7.10 12.89 -23.10
C THR A 493 -7.77 13.04 -21.73
N LEU A 494 -7.08 12.68 -20.64
CA LEU A 494 -7.59 12.85 -19.28
C LEU A 494 -7.95 14.31 -18.99
N ARG A 495 -7.07 15.25 -19.37
CA ARG A 495 -7.30 16.69 -19.21
C ARG A 495 -8.50 17.17 -20.04
N GLY A 496 -8.63 16.72 -21.29
CA GLY A 496 -9.79 17.02 -22.14
C GLY A 496 -11.12 16.52 -21.55
N LEU A 497 -11.08 15.42 -20.79
CA LEU A 497 -12.21 14.89 -20.04
C LEU A 497 -12.44 15.56 -18.68
N LYS A 498 -11.70 16.63 -18.36
CA LYS A 498 -11.73 17.34 -17.07
C LYS A 498 -11.35 16.46 -15.87
N ILE A 499 -10.53 15.44 -16.09
CA ILE A 499 -9.93 14.64 -15.02
C ILE A 499 -8.63 15.35 -14.60
N PRO A 500 -8.45 15.68 -13.31
CA PRO A 500 -7.27 16.41 -12.86
C PRO A 500 -6.01 15.56 -12.98
N ILE A 501 -4.93 16.16 -13.47
CA ILE A 501 -3.63 15.51 -13.63
C ILE A 501 -2.82 15.72 -12.35
N ARG A 502 -2.66 14.65 -11.57
CA ARG A 502 -1.98 14.68 -10.27
C ARG A 502 -0.77 13.78 -10.33
N ILE A 503 0.39 14.31 -9.96
CA ILE A 503 1.67 13.61 -9.97
C ILE A 503 2.19 13.49 -8.54
N SER A 504 2.72 12.32 -8.20
CA SER A 504 3.43 12.07 -6.95
C SER A 504 4.84 11.61 -7.23
N ILE A 505 5.80 12.24 -6.54
CA ILE A 505 7.21 11.87 -6.47
C ILE A 505 7.47 11.42 -5.04
N GLY A 506 7.91 10.18 -4.85
CA GLY A 506 8.18 9.59 -3.54
C GLY A 506 7.05 8.77 -2.94
N ASP A 507 6.11 8.23 -3.72
CA ASP A 507 5.12 7.30 -3.16
C ASP A 507 5.71 5.91 -2.91
N ARG A 508 6.69 5.85 -1.99
CA ARG A 508 7.45 4.65 -1.62
C ARG A 508 6.79 3.85 -0.49
N SER A 509 5.55 4.22 -0.10
CA SER A 509 4.76 3.51 0.91
C SER A 509 4.45 2.06 0.50
N ASN A 510 4.37 1.79 -0.81
CA ASN A 510 3.98 0.49 -1.37
C ASN A 510 5.02 -0.14 -2.30
N THR A 511 5.96 0.61 -2.89
CA THR A 511 6.80 0.14 -4.02
C THR A 511 8.24 -0.24 -3.67
N CYS A 512 8.71 -0.03 -2.44
CA CYS A 512 10.06 -0.46 -2.03
C CYS A 512 10.04 -1.15 -0.66
N PRO A 513 10.67 -2.33 -0.50
CA PRO A 513 10.99 -2.81 0.84
C PRO A 513 11.90 -1.76 1.50
N SER A 514 11.47 -1.27 2.67
CA SER A 514 12.02 -0.13 3.43
C SER A 514 13.43 -0.35 4.00
N PHE A 515 14.30 -1.10 3.30
CA PHE A 515 15.60 -1.53 3.82
C PHE A 515 16.72 -1.22 2.81
N GLY A 516 17.30 -0.03 2.90
CA GLY A 516 18.53 0.35 2.19
C GLY A 516 18.65 1.84 1.87
N LEU A 517 19.87 2.35 1.72
CA LEU A 517 20.15 3.74 1.32
C LEU A 517 19.54 4.07 -0.06
N ASP A 518 19.49 3.08 -0.96
CA ASP A 518 19.01 3.21 -2.34
C ASP A 518 17.51 3.56 -2.42
N GLY A 519 16.75 3.28 -1.37
CA GLY A 519 15.30 3.52 -1.28
C GLY A 519 14.90 4.85 -0.65
N SER A 520 15.83 5.72 -0.25
CA SER A 520 15.52 6.96 0.51
C SER A 520 15.77 8.27 -0.26
N LEU A 521 16.59 8.25 -1.31
CA LEU A 521 17.02 9.42 -2.09
C LEU A 521 16.54 9.35 -3.54
N TYR A 522 16.50 10.47 -4.27
CA TYR A 522 16.06 10.51 -5.68
C TYR A 522 17.18 10.67 -6.69
N PHE A 523 18.26 11.33 -6.29
CA PHE A 523 19.31 11.78 -7.18
C PHE A 523 20.55 10.93 -6.94
N GLY A 524 20.85 10.07 -7.92
CA GLY A 524 22.07 9.27 -8.00
C GLY A 524 22.91 9.69 -9.20
N ASP A 525 24.21 9.37 -9.16
CA ASP A 525 25.03 9.44 -10.38
C ASP A 525 24.55 8.34 -11.33
N PHE A 526 24.50 8.65 -12.63
CA PHE A 526 24.04 7.70 -13.63
C PHE A 526 25.20 7.18 -14.47
N LYS A 527 25.08 5.92 -14.88
CA LYS A 527 26.05 5.22 -15.69
C LYS A 527 25.81 5.52 -17.16
N THR A 528 26.84 6.00 -17.85
CA THR A 528 26.84 6.19 -19.31
C THR A 528 28.10 5.60 -19.92
N PHE A 529 28.14 5.52 -21.24
CA PHE A 529 29.32 5.10 -21.99
C PHE A 529 29.83 6.25 -22.85
N VAL A 530 31.13 6.50 -22.79
CA VAL A 530 31.80 7.53 -23.58
C VAL A 530 32.79 6.86 -24.54
N GLY A 531 32.83 7.33 -25.79
CA GLY A 531 33.66 6.79 -26.86
C GLY A 531 32.91 5.87 -27.83
N GLU A 532 33.53 5.59 -28.97
CA GLU A 532 32.99 4.71 -30.02
C GLU A 532 33.78 3.39 -30.09
N SER A 533 33.10 2.30 -30.45
CA SER A 533 33.71 0.98 -30.72
C SER A 533 34.64 0.49 -29.60
N GLU A 534 35.92 0.27 -29.89
CA GLU A 534 36.91 -0.26 -28.92
C GLU A 534 37.32 0.76 -27.83
N ALA A 535 37.03 2.06 -28.01
CA ALA A 535 37.31 3.10 -27.03
C ALA A 535 36.14 3.37 -26.06
N LYS A 536 35.05 2.58 -26.17
CA LYS A 536 33.86 2.71 -25.33
C LYS A 536 34.19 2.30 -23.90
N HIS A 537 34.24 3.27 -22.99
CA HIS A 537 34.44 3.03 -21.56
C HIS A 537 33.28 3.58 -20.75
N GLU A 538 33.06 2.97 -19.60
CA GLU A 538 31.99 3.31 -18.68
C GLU A 538 32.39 4.52 -17.82
N VAL A 539 31.48 5.49 -17.70
CA VAL A 539 31.66 6.68 -16.88
C VAL A 539 30.40 6.91 -16.04
N LEU A 540 30.59 7.32 -14.78
CA LEU A 540 29.52 7.81 -13.90
C LEU A 540 29.45 9.33 -14.01
N LEU A 541 28.28 9.85 -14.39
CA LEU A 541 28.02 11.28 -14.51
C LEU A 541 26.98 11.75 -13.50
N PRO A 542 27.05 13.01 -13.03
CA PRO A 542 26.08 13.56 -12.11
C PRO A 542 24.72 13.73 -12.78
N THR A 543 23.63 13.44 -12.04
CA THR A 543 22.24 13.51 -12.53
C THR A 543 21.91 14.78 -13.30
N GLN A 544 21.22 14.69 -14.42
CA GLN A 544 20.73 15.86 -15.18
C GLN A 544 19.26 16.19 -14.86
N SER A 545 18.63 15.39 -13.99
CA SER A 545 17.22 15.49 -13.65
C SER A 545 16.31 15.53 -14.89
N SER A 546 16.68 14.77 -15.93
CA SER A 546 15.87 14.52 -17.13
C SER A 546 14.84 13.44 -16.82
N TYR A 547 13.70 13.87 -16.28
CA TYR A 547 12.62 13.01 -15.80
C TYR A 547 11.42 12.97 -16.72
N ASN A 548 11.61 13.42 -17.97
CA ASN A 548 10.64 13.33 -19.05
C ASN A 548 9.27 13.97 -18.73
N LEU A 549 9.26 15.00 -17.87
CA LEU A 549 8.05 15.74 -17.52
C LEU A 549 7.71 16.83 -18.54
N MET A 550 8.68 17.28 -19.35
CA MET A 550 8.50 18.40 -20.28
C MET A 550 7.22 18.31 -21.13
N PRO A 551 6.88 17.15 -21.74
CA PRO A 551 5.72 17.05 -22.63
C PRO A 551 4.36 17.19 -21.92
N ILE A 552 4.34 17.04 -20.59
CA ILE A 552 3.11 17.03 -19.79
C ILE A 552 3.09 18.06 -18.66
N ALA A 553 4.20 18.71 -18.32
CA ALA A 553 4.32 19.60 -17.16
C ALA A 553 3.29 20.73 -17.18
N SER A 554 2.99 21.27 -18.36
CA SER A 554 1.95 22.30 -18.53
C SER A 554 0.54 21.80 -18.24
N MET A 555 0.29 20.49 -18.23
CA MET A 555 -1.00 19.87 -17.98
C MET A 555 -1.21 19.44 -16.52
N VAL A 556 -0.18 19.53 -15.67
CA VAL A 556 -0.22 19.07 -14.27
C VAL A 556 -1.00 20.05 -13.39
N ASP A 557 -1.98 19.54 -12.64
CA ASP A 557 -2.80 20.32 -11.70
C ASP A 557 -2.32 20.17 -10.26
N GLU A 558 -1.83 19.00 -9.85
CA GLU A 558 -1.28 18.78 -8.50
C GLU A 558 0.06 18.04 -8.56
N LEU A 559 1.04 18.50 -7.76
CA LEU A 559 2.33 17.86 -7.59
C LEU A 559 2.57 17.58 -6.11
N THR A 560 2.90 16.34 -5.77
CA THR A 560 3.31 15.95 -4.43
C THR A 560 4.75 15.46 -4.47
N ILE A 561 5.59 16.00 -3.59
CA ILE A 561 6.97 15.56 -3.40
C ILE A 561 7.12 15.17 -1.92
N GLN A 562 7.47 13.91 -1.67
CA GLN A 562 7.51 13.38 -0.31
C GLN A 562 8.70 12.44 -0.10
N TYR A 563 9.51 12.74 0.91
CA TYR A 563 10.56 11.83 1.33
C TYR A 563 10.06 10.87 2.42
N PRO A 564 10.58 9.63 2.45
CA PRO A 564 10.29 8.72 3.54
C PRO A 564 11.02 9.15 4.81
N VAL A 565 10.57 8.65 5.96
CA VAL A 565 11.08 9.05 7.27
C VAL A 565 12.55 8.61 7.47
N ASP A 566 13.01 7.57 6.78
CA ASP A 566 14.35 6.96 6.87
C ASP A 566 15.43 7.68 6.05
N VAL A 567 15.17 8.89 5.54
CA VAL A 567 16.20 9.73 4.91
C VAL A 567 17.38 9.96 5.87
N PRO A 568 18.63 9.81 5.38
CA PRO A 568 19.82 10.08 6.18
C PRO A 568 19.77 11.43 6.88
N GLY A 569 19.81 11.41 8.22
CA GLY A 569 19.80 12.60 9.08
C GLY A 569 18.42 13.05 9.57
N VAL A 570 17.31 12.45 9.11
CA VAL A 570 15.96 12.86 9.53
C VAL A 570 15.37 11.96 10.63
N SER A 571 15.24 10.66 10.40
CA SER A 571 15.08 9.69 11.49
C SER A 571 16.40 9.04 11.83
N GLY A 572 16.57 8.65 13.10
CA GLY A 572 17.83 8.14 13.63
C GLY A 572 18.29 6.86 12.96
N TRP A 573 18.95 6.99 11.80
CA TRP A 573 19.86 6.02 11.22
C TRP A 573 20.99 5.79 12.24
N ARG A 574 20.68 4.93 13.21
CA ARG A 574 21.32 4.82 14.53
C ARG A 574 21.28 6.13 15.34
N ALA A 575 20.75 6.04 16.56
CA ALA A 575 20.66 7.17 17.48
C ALA A 575 22.00 7.93 17.60
N ALA A 576 21.93 9.26 17.45
CA ALA A 576 22.89 10.25 17.94
C ALA A 576 24.32 10.26 17.32
N LYS A 577 24.47 10.23 15.99
CA LYS A 577 25.74 10.64 15.35
C LYS A 577 25.57 11.93 14.55
N ARG A 578 26.58 12.81 14.60
CA ARG A 578 26.72 13.94 13.67
C ARG A 578 26.66 13.40 12.24
N ALA A 579 26.04 14.14 11.33
CA ALA A 579 26.03 13.80 9.92
C ALA A 579 27.46 13.53 9.44
N THR A 580 27.68 12.35 8.87
CA THR A 580 28.95 11.97 8.28
C THR A 580 29.24 12.83 7.05
N PRO A 581 30.52 12.97 6.64
CA PRO A 581 30.87 13.63 5.39
C PRO A 581 30.13 13.04 4.18
N ALA A 582 29.91 11.72 4.18
CA ALA A 582 29.16 11.02 3.14
C ALA A 582 27.67 11.43 3.12
N GLU A 583 26.99 11.47 4.27
CA GLU A 583 25.60 11.93 4.35
C GLU A 583 25.45 13.40 3.94
N THR A 584 26.43 14.23 4.29
CA THR A 584 26.46 15.64 3.88
C THR A 584 26.63 15.77 2.36
N ALA A 585 27.50 14.95 1.77
CA ALA A 585 27.70 14.91 0.32
C ALA A 585 26.45 14.42 -0.42
N LEU A 586 25.77 13.38 0.10
CA LEU A 586 24.51 12.87 -0.43
C LEU A 586 23.43 13.95 -0.40
N MET A 587 23.28 14.66 0.71
CA MET A 587 22.31 15.75 0.81
C MET A 587 22.61 16.91 -0.12
N LYS A 588 23.89 17.25 -0.29
CA LYS A 588 24.31 18.25 -1.29
C LYS A 588 23.95 17.81 -2.70
N ARG A 589 24.11 16.52 -3.02
CA ARG A 589 23.71 15.96 -4.31
C ARG A 589 22.20 16.05 -4.53
N GLU A 590 21.40 15.75 -3.52
CA GLU A 590 19.93 15.92 -3.58
C GLU A 590 19.52 17.37 -3.82
N MET A 591 20.13 18.33 -3.11
CA MET A 591 19.88 19.76 -3.31
C MET A 591 20.22 20.18 -4.76
N ILE A 592 21.38 19.79 -5.27
CA ILE A 592 21.79 20.05 -6.66
C ILE A 592 20.80 19.44 -7.66
N GLY A 593 20.39 18.18 -7.44
CA GLY A 593 19.40 17.51 -8.28
C GLY A 593 18.05 18.23 -8.29
N TRP A 594 17.54 18.64 -7.14
CA TRP A 594 16.32 19.45 -7.07
C TRP A 594 16.45 20.80 -7.76
N ARG A 595 17.60 21.48 -7.65
CA ARG A 595 17.83 22.72 -8.39
C ARG A 595 17.76 22.49 -9.90
N ARG A 596 18.36 21.41 -10.41
CA ARG A 596 18.26 21.02 -11.83
C ARG A 596 16.82 20.70 -12.22
N PHE A 597 16.10 19.95 -11.38
CA PHE A 597 14.67 19.66 -11.58
C PHE A 597 13.84 20.93 -11.70
N TRP A 598 13.95 21.84 -10.72
CA TRP A 598 13.19 23.10 -10.74
C TRP A 598 13.63 24.01 -11.89
N PHE A 599 14.93 24.05 -12.19
CA PHE A 599 15.46 24.76 -13.35
C PHE A 599 14.80 24.30 -14.66
N ARG A 600 14.62 22.99 -14.81
CA ARG A 600 14.04 22.37 -16.00
C ARG A 600 12.52 22.58 -16.08
N TYR A 601 11.79 22.36 -14.98
CA TYR A 601 10.33 22.20 -15.02
C TYR A 601 9.51 23.34 -14.41
N ALA A 602 10.06 24.18 -13.53
CA ALA A 602 9.27 25.17 -12.79
C ALA A 602 8.46 26.10 -13.72
N SER A 603 9.10 26.64 -14.77
CA SER A 603 8.45 27.52 -15.75
C SER A 603 7.38 26.83 -16.62
N GLN A 604 7.35 25.49 -16.63
CA GLN A 604 6.44 24.71 -17.46
C GLN A 604 5.11 24.42 -16.75
N PHE A 605 5.06 24.49 -15.41
CA PHE A 605 3.91 24.16 -14.58
C PHE A 605 2.78 25.21 -14.60
N LYS A 606 2.33 25.59 -15.80
CA LYS A 606 1.34 26.67 -16.01
C LYS A 606 -0.02 26.40 -15.37
N ASN A 607 -0.42 25.14 -15.21
CA ASN A 607 -1.73 24.78 -14.65
C ASN A 607 -1.67 24.26 -13.22
N LEU A 608 -0.49 24.29 -12.57
CA LEU A 608 -0.32 23.76 -11.22
C LEU A 608 -1.17 24.58 -10.23
N LYS A 609 -2.03 23.88 -9.49
CA LYS A 609 -2.92 24.45 -8.48
C LYS A 609 -2.52 24.08 -7.07
N LYS A 610 -1.79 22.98 -6.90
CA LYS A 610 -1.38 22.47 -5.61
C LYS A 610 0.01 21.85 -5.67
N LEU A 611 0.89 22.26 -4.76
CA LEU A 611 2.18 21.64 -4.50
C LEU A 611 2.21 21.18 -3.03
N THR A 612 2.32 19.89 -2.80
CA THR A 612 2.49 19.31 -1.47
C THR A 612 3.94 18.93 -1.28
N ALA A 613 4.60 19.49 -0.28
CA ALA A 613 5.98 19.20 0.08
C ALA A 613 6.02 18.53 1.45
N ASN A 614 6.59 17.33 1.51
CA ASN A 614 7.00 16.66 2.73
C ASN A 614 8.48 16.30 2.61
N VAL A 615 9.35 17.25 2.88
CA VAL A 615 10.79 17.15 2.56
C VAL A 615 11.65 17.58 3.75
N PRO A 616 12.93 17.16 3.82
CA PRO A 616 13.87 17.68 4.82
C PRO A 616 14.01 19.21 4.74
N ASP A 617 14.08 19.86 5.89
CA ASP A 617 14.19 21.33 6.04
C ASP A 617 15.30 21.94 5.16
N ASP A 618 16.49 21.33 5.14
CA ASP A 618 17.61 21.80 4.31
C ASP A 618 17.27 21.83 2.80
N ILE A 619 16.51 20.84 2.30
CA ILE A 619 16.09 20.81 0.90
C ILE A 619 15.05 21.90 0.65
N TYR A 620 14.10 22.04 1.57
CA TYR A 620 13.05 23.04 1.47
C TYR A 620 13.63 24.47 1.43
N GLU A 621 14.57 24.78 2.31
CA GLU A 621 15.27 26.07 2.33
C GLU A 621 16.12 26.29 1.07
N ASP A 622 16.71 25.23 0.51
CA ASP A 622 17.45 25.29 -0.74
C ASP A 622 16.54 25.59 -1.95
N TRP A 623 15.31 25.07 -1.95
CA TRP A 623 14.35 25.36 -3.02
C TRP A 623 14.01 26.85 -3.13
N GLY A 624 14.06 27.60 -2.03
CA GLY A 624 13.89 29.06 -2.03
C GLY A 624 14.94 29.81 -2.85
N LYS A 625 16.06 29.16 -3.19
CA LYS A 625 17.16 29.70 -4.03
C LYS A 625 17.10 29.21 -5.48
N SER A 626 16.05 28.47 -5.84
CA SER A 626 15.87 27.85 -7.15
C SER A 626 14.71 28.50 -7.91
N GLU A 627 14.46 28.04 -9.14
CA GLU A 627 13.33 28.50 -9.96
C GLU A 627 11.95 28.22 -9.35
N LEU A 628 11.85 27.36 -8.32
CA LEU A 628 10.60 27.17 -7.59
C LEU A 628 10.08 28.49 -7.00
N ALA A 629 10.99 29.36 -6.54
CA ALA A 629 10.62 30.67 -6.03
C ALA A 629 9.88 31.51 -7.10
N GLN A 630 10.28 31.42 -8.38
CA GLN A 630 9.58 32.12 -9.46
C GLN A 630 8.20 31.52 -9.73
N LEU A 631 8.05 30.20 -9.67
CA LEU A 631 6.75 29.53 -9.80
C LEU A 631 5.77 29.96 -8.69
N LEU A 632 6.27 30.16 -7.47
CA LEU A 632 5.48 30.54 -6.30
C LEU A 632 5.41 32.05 -6.06
N ALA A 633 5.97 32.88 -6.96
CA ALA A 633 5.97 34.34 -6.83
C ALA A 633 4.59 34.98 -7.11
N ASP A 634 3.69 34.26 -7.79
CA ASP A 634 2.33 34.73 -8.07
C ASP A 634 1.54 34.89 -6.76
N GLU A 635 0.92 36.05 -6.56
CA GLU A 635 0.20 36.41 -5.33
C GLU A 635 -0.96 35.46 -5.00
N ARG A 636 -1.49 34.75 -6.02
CA ARG A 636 -2.59 33.79 -5.88
C ARG A 636 -2.23 32.57 -5.04
N TRP A 637 -0.95 32.26 -4.86
CA TRP A 637 -0.52 31.15 -4.02
C TRP A 637 -0.82 31.43 -2.55
N GLN A 638 -1.26 30.40 -1.83
CA GLN A 638 -1.42 30.34 -0.39
C GLN A 638 -0.63 29.14 0.16
N MET A 639 -0.28 29.17 1.44
CA MET A 639 0.49 28.11 2.09
C MET A 639 -0.21 27.69 3.38
N LEU A 640 -0.42 26.39 3.53
CA LEU A 640 -0.77 25.76 4.81
C LEU A 640 0.47 25.04 5.34
N GLU A 641 0.86 25.39 6.55
CA GLU A 641 1.85 24.64 7.32
C GLU A 641 1.10 23.65 8.20
N VAL A 642 1.44 22.36 8.06
CA VAL A 642 0.90 21.32 8.93
C VAL A 642 1.85 21.25 10.11
N GLU A 643 1.42 21.73 11.28
CA GLU A 643 2.23 21.60 12.49
C GLU A 643 2.53 20.12 12.72
N GLU A 644 3.82 19.81 12.84
CA GLU A 644 4.32 18.52 13.30
C GLU A 644 3.93 18.37 14.78
N GLN A 645 2.64 18.11 15.06
CA GLN A 645 2.20 17.73 16.39
C GLN A 645 2.96 16.47 16.75
N ASP A 646 4.00 16.63 17.58
CA ASP A 646 4.91 15.61 18.12
C ASP A 646 4.46 14.24 17.66
N ALA A 647 4.89 13.87 16.44
CA ALA A 647 4.45 12.66 15.81
C ALA A 647 4.91 11.54 16.73
N ASP A 648 3.99 11.06 17.58
CA ASP A 648 3.93 9.67 17.96
C ASP A 648 3.96 8.95 16.61
N TYR A 649 5.17 8.58 16.16
CA TYR A 649 5.48 7.84 14.95
C TYR A 649 4.79 6.48 15.00
N SER A 650 3.46 6.52 14.92
CA SER A 650 2.54 5.43 15.20
C SER A 650 2.05 4.76 13.92
N PHE A 651 2.73 5.00 12.79
CA PHE A 651 2.42 4.28 11.57
C PHE A 651 2.77 2.78 11.70
N PHE A 652 3.74 2.43 12.57
CA PHE A 652 4.06 1.03 12.91
C PHE A 652 3.40 0.52 14.21
N ASN A 653 2.82 1.39 15.04
CA ASN A 653 2.21 0.97 16.32
C ASN A 653 0.78 0.45 16.18
N SER A 654 0.11 0.71 15.05
CA SER A 654 -1.23 0.17 14.77
C SER A 654 -1.24 -1.34 14.48
N TYR A 655 -0.08 -1.95 14.21
CA TYR A 655 0.01 -3.36 13.83
C TYR A 655 0.34 -4.33 14.99
N PHE A 656 0.74 -3.84 16.17
CA PHE A 656 1.04 -4.71 17.32
C PHE A 656 0.39 -4.21 18.63
N PRO A 657 -0.76 -4.77 19.04
CA PRO A 657 -1.45 -4.35 20.27
C PRO A 657 -0.80 -4.86 21.57
N PHE A 658 0.43 -5.40 21.53
CA PHE A 658 1.10 -5.98 22.71
C PHE A 658 2.54 -5.50 22.95
N SER A 659 2.99 -4.39 22.33
CA SER A 659 4.24 -3.77 22.77
C SER A 659 4.02 -3.16 24.17
N SER A 660 4.64 -3.79 25.16
CA SER A 660 4.56 -3.45 26.58
C SER A 660 4.76 -1.95 26.85
N THR A 661 3.86 -1.40 27.66
CA THR A 661 3.85 0.00 28.14
C THR A 661 5.06 0.39 29.01
N SER A 662 6.04 -0.48 29.20
CA SER A 662 7.26 -0.18 29.95
C SER A 662 8.32 0.55 29.10
N LEU A 663 8.36 0.32 27.77
CA LEU A 663 9.35 0.94 26.89
C LEU A 663 8.99 2.38 26.47
N THR A 664 7.70 2.75 26.49
CA THR A 664 7.23 4.10 26.12
C THR A 664 7.56 5.17 27.18
N ARG A 665 7.75 4.80 28.45
CA ARG A 665 8.14 5.77 29.51
C ARG A 665 9.62 6.16 29.47
N MET A 666 10.50 5.33 28.93
CA MET A 666 11.93 5.64 28.80
C MET A 666 12.24 6.52 27.58
N SER A 667 11.48 6.37 26.47
CA SER A 667 11.64 7.19 25.26
C SER A 667 11.39 8.69 25.50
N ARG A 668 10.38 9.05 26.33
CA ARG A 668 10.03 10.45 26.58
C ARG A 668 11.10 11.24 27.34
N LYS A 669 11.95 10.60 28.15
CA LYS A 669 13.06 11.29 28.84
C LYS A 669 14.33 11.42 28.00
N CYS A 670 14.56 10.54 27.01
CA CYS A 670 15.68 10.66 26.08
C CYS A 670 15.42 11.62 24.90
N SER A 671 14.16 11.98 24.63
CA SER A 671 13.80 12.91 23.55
C SER A 671 14.40 14.31 23.70
N ARG A 672 14.50 14.84 24.94
CA ARG A 672 14.99 16.22 25.17
C ARG A 672 16.50 16.42 24.97
N ILE A 673 17.28 15.34 24.94
CA ILE A 673 18.76 15.42 24.77
C ILE A 673 19.18 15.11 23.33
N SER A 674 18.37 14.39 22.53
CA SER A 674 18.71 14.03 21.14
C SER A 674 18.11 14.92 20.04
N THR A 675 17.29 15.91 20.40
CA THR A 675 16.60 16.82 19.46
C THR A 675 17.52 17.77 18.70
N GLN A 676 18.74 18.04 19.20
CA GLN A 676 19.61 19.05 18.60
C GLN A 676 20.28 18.62 17.29
N TYR A 677 20.23 17.32 16.93
CA TYR A 677 20.89 16.77 15.74
C TYR A 677 19.92 16.07 14.76
N ARG A 678 18.61 16.13 14.99
CA ARG A 678 17.62 15.60 14.03
C ARG A 678 17.27 16.71 13.04
N LYS A 679 17.41 16.42 11.74
CA LYS A 679 16.84 17.30 10.71
C LYS A 679 15.32 17.26 10.83
N LYS A 680 14.68 18.42 10.69
CA LYS A 680 13.22 18.52 10.71
C LYS A 680 12.64 18.21 9.33
N PHE A 681 11.44 17.65 9.31
CA PHE A 681 10.63 17.61 8.10
C PHE A 681 9.81 18.91 8.01
N VAL A 682 9.69 19.43 6.80
CA VAL A 682 8.77 20.51 6.49
C VAL A 682 7.60 19.92 5.73
N GLN A 683 6.41 20.00 6.34
CA GLN A 683 5.16 19.61 5.70
C GLN A 683 4.36 20.86 5.33
N ARG A 684 4.46 21.26 4.05
CA ARG A 684 3.82 22.46 3.51
C ARG A 684 2.94 22.11 2.31
N VAL A 685 1.78 22.75 2.25
CA VAL A 685 0.86 22.66 1.11
C VAL A 685 0.70 24.05 0.52
N PHE A 686 1.28 24.25 -0.67
CA PHE A 686 1.03 25.43 -1.49
C PHE A 686 -0.20 25.16 -2.35
N PHE A 687 -1.15 26.08 -2.38
CA PHE A 687 -2.36 25.92 -3.17
C PHE A 687 -2.90 27.26 -3.63
N ARG A 688 -3.70 27.21 -4.69
CA ARG A 688 -4.52 28.33 -5.17
C ARG A 688 -5.93 27.82 -5.47
N LEU A 689 -6.90 28.70 -5.39
CA LEU A 689 -8.32 28.34 -5.53
C LEU A 689 -8.87 28.57 -6.95
N ASP A 690 -8.10 29.22 -7.83
CA ASP A 690 -8.53 29.56 -9.17
C ASP A 690 -8.03 28.58 -10.25
N ASP A 691 -8.74 28.56 -11.37
CA ASP A 691 -8.46 27.71 -12.52
C ASP A 691 -7.67 28.41 -13.63
N LYS A 692 -7.28 29.68 -13.46
CA LYS A 692 -6.61 30.44 -14.52
C LYS A 692 -5.13 30.04 -14.63
N PRO A 693 -4.56 29.79 -15.81
CA PRO A 693 -3.14 29.47 -15.94
C PRO A 693 -2.21 30.51 -15.26
N LEU A 694 -1.04 30.07 -14.80
CA LEU A 694 0.03 30.93 -14.33
C LEU A 694 0.73 31.58 -15.53
N ASN A 695 1.07 32.86 -15.40
CA ASN A 695 1.80 33.62 -16.41
C ASN A 695 3.30 33.35 -16.25
N LEU A 696 3.74 32.16 -16.67
CA LEU A 696 5.14 31.75 -16.63
C LEU A 696 5.74 31.85 -18.03
N THR A 697 6.88 32.54 -18.16
CA THR A 697 7.65 32.62 -19.40
C THR A 697 8.54 31.39 -19.51
N PRO A 698 8.37 30.52 -20.51
CA PRO A 698 9.27 29.39 -20.73
C PRO A 698 10.66 29.92 -21.09
N ARG A 699 11.72 29.38 -20.48
CA ARG A 699 13.10 29.82 -20.75
C ARG A 699 13.61 29.47 -22.14
N HIS A 700 13.09 28.39 -22.71
CA HIS A 700 13.55 27.84 -23.98
C HIS A 700 12.34 27.57 -24.87
N THR A 701 11.75 28.63 -25.42
CA THR A 701 10.65 28.52 -26.39
C THR A 701 11.09 27.96 -27.74
N GLU A 702 12.40 27.95 -28.02
CA GLU A 702 12.98 27.51 -29.30
C GLU A 702 13.28 26.00 -29.34
N LEU A 703 13.35 25.34 -28.18
CA LEU A 703 13.66 23.90 -28.09
C LEU A 703 12.36 23.09 -28.14
N SER A 704 12.41 21.94 -28.80
CA SER A 704 11.34 20.94 -28.68
C SER A 704 11.25 20.39 -27.25
N ASP A 705 10.11 19.78 -26.89
CA ASP A 705 9.92 19.16 -25.57
C ASP A 705 11.04 18.13 -25.25
N GLN A 706 11.50 17.39 -26.26
CA GLN A 706 12.55 16.39 -26.11
C GLN A 706 13.92 17.03 -25.91
N GLU A 707 14.30 17.99 -26.76
CA GLU A 707 15.58 18.71 -26.64
C GLU A 707 15.65 19.50 -25.33
N GLY A 708 14.53 20.07 -24.89
CA GLY A 708 14.41 20.75 -23.60
C GLY A 708 14.62 19.81 -22.40
N ASP A 709 14.19 18.56 -22.50
CA ASP A 709 14.37 17.56 -21.44
C ASP A 709 15.77 16.93 -21.45
N GLU A 710 16.43 16.85 -22.61
CA GLU A 710 17.76 16.24 -22.77
C GLU A 710 18.91 17.28 -22.65
N LYS A 711 18.58 18.58 -22.67
CA LYS A 711 19.55 19.66 -22.48
C LYS A 711 20.34 19.49 -21.18
N VAL A 712 21.67 19.51 -21.28
CA VAL A 712 22.59 19.49 -20.14
C VAL A 712 22.48 20.79 -19.35
N ILE A 713 22.35 20.68 -18.03
CA ILE A 713 22.29 21.80 -17.09
C ILE A 713 23.59 21.86 -16.31
N THR A 714 24.38 22.92 -16.52
CA THR A 714 25.66 23.10 -15.84
C THR A 714 25.48 23.62 -14.42
N ASP A 715 26.43 23.34 -13.53
CA ASP A 715 26.40 23.83 -12.15
C ASP A 715 26.36 25.37 -12.07
N ASP A 716 26.92 26.04 -13.06
CA ASP A 716 26.88 27.49 -13.18
C ASP A 716 25.47 28.04 -13.40
N GLN A 717 24.60 27.29 -14.10
CA GLN A 717 23.22 27.68 -14.37
C GLN A 717 22.30 27.53 -13.16
N ILE A 718 22.68 26.69 -12.20
CA ILE A 718 21.93 26.40 -10.97
C ILE A 718 22.61 26.99 -9.72
N LYS A 719 23.55 27.93 -9.91
CA LYS A 719 24.12 28.72 -8.83
C LYS A 719 23.00 29.46 -8.10
N ASP A 720 23.19 29.65 -6.79
CA ASP A 720 22.24 30.32 -5.91
C ASP A 720 21.74 31.60 -6.58
N LEU A 721 20.44 31.63 -6.93
CA LEU A 721 19.82 32.85 -7.38
C LEU A 721 19.84 33.81 -6.19
N VAL A 722 20.45 34.99 -6.38
CA VAL A 722 20.38 36.08 -5.41
C VAL A 722 18.96 36.65 -5.46
N MET A 723 17.99 35.92 -4.91
CA MET A 723 16.62 36.39 -4.82
C MET A 723 16.42 37.24 -3.57
N LEU A 724 15.64 38.31 -3.74
CA LEU A 724 15.02 39.09 -2.68
C LEU A 724 14.17 38.17 -1.79
N SER A 725 13.91 38.59 -0.55
CA SER A 725 13.06 37.84 0.40
C SER A 725 11.76 37.37 -0.27
N HIS A 726 11.51 36.06 -0.27
CA HIS A 726 10.29 35.47 -0.82
C HIS A 726 9.26 35.29 0.29
N ARG A 727 7.96 35.44 0.01
CA ARG A 727 6.88 35.35 1.02
C ARG A 727 6.84 34.02 1.79
N PHE A 728 7.33 32.94 1.17
CA PHE A 728 7.37 31.60 1.78
C PHE A 728 8.73 31.23 2.36
N TRP A 729 9.77 32.02 2.07
CA TRP A 729 11.13 31.88 2.57
C TRP A 729 11.58 33.23 3.09
N GLU A 730 11.05 33.60 4.25
CA GLU A 730 11.44 34.83 4.93
C GLU A 730 12.88 34.69 5.42
N ARG A 731 13.71 35.71 5.14
CA ARG A 731 15.05 35.77 5.72
C ARG A 731 14.92 36.11 7.19
N ASP A 732 15.23 35.15 8.05
CA ASP A 732 15.42 35.40 9.48
C ASP A 732 16.74 36.15 9.68
N VAL A 733 16.68 37.48 9.55
CA VAL A 733 17.84 38.39 9.63
C VAL A 733 18.61 38.18 10.96
N ALA A 734 17.91 37.84 12.04
CA ALA A 734 18.50 37.58 13.35
C ALA A 734 19.38 36.30 13.34
N LYS A 735 18.94 35.26 12.63
CA LYS A 735 19.68 34.00 12.50
C LYS A 735 20.90 34.15 11.59
N GLU A 736 20.80 34.89 10.49
CA GLU A 736 21.95 35.20 9.62
C GLU A 736 23.03 36.02 10.35
N GLU A 737 22.62 36.96 11.20
CA GLU A 737 23.55 37.77 11.96
C GLU A 737 24.26 36.96 13.06
N GLN A 738 23.55 36.02 13.71
CA GLN A 738 24.16 35.04 14.61
C GLN A 738 25.14 34.11 13.88
N ASP A 739 24.78 33.57 12.72
CA ASP A 739 25.66 32.70 11.93
C ASP A 739 26.90 33.44 11.39
N ARG A 740 26.76 34.71 11.00
CA ARG A 740 27.90 35.57 10.65
C ARG A 740 28.82 35.80 11.84
N LYS A 741 28.27 36.05 13.05
CA LYS A 741 29.07 36.15 14.28
C LYS A 741 29.78 34.82 14.60
N ARG A 742 29.10 33.69 14.42
CA ARG A 742 29.66 32.35 14.67
C ARG A 742 30.77 31.97 13.69
N LYS A 743 30.60 32.27 12.40
CA LYS A 743 31.65 32.07 11.37
C LYS A 743 32.88 32.96 11.60
N ARG A 744 32.69 34.19 12.08
CA ARG A 744 33.80 35.08 12.47
C ARG A 744 34.60 34.50 13.65
N LEU A 745 33.92 33.90 14.63
CA LEU A 745 34.57 33.23 15.76
C LEU A 745 35.34 31.97 15.33
N GLU A 746 34.75 31.13 14.46
CA GLU A 746 35.42 29.93 13.96
C GLU A 746 36.62 30.22 13.03
N GLN A 747 36.56 31.29 12.24
CA GLN A 747 37.72 31.75 11.46
C GLN A 747 38.81 32.34 12.36
N GLY A 748 38.45 33.06 13.42
CA GLY A 748 39.38 33.53 14.45
C GLY A 748 40.12 32.38 15.15
N ASP A 749 39.39 31.33 15.53
CA ASP A 749 39.98 30.14 16.17
C ASP A 749 40.90 29.34 15.24
N LYS A 750 40.59 29.28 13.94
CA LYS A 750 41.46 28.64 12.95
C LYS A 750 42.75 29.43 12.69
N MET A 751 42.69 30.77 12.70
CA MET A 751 43.90 31.61 12.61
C MET A 751 44.75 31.52 13.88
N ALA A 752 44.12 31.52 15.06
CA ALA A 752 44.82 31.37 16.34
C ALA A 752 45.51 29.99 16.47
N LYS A 753 44.86 28.91 16.02
CA LYS A 753 45.50 27.57 15.97
C LYS A 753 46.65 27.50 14.96
N LYS A 754 46.56 28.21 13.83
CA LYS A 754 47.66 28.25 12.85
C LYS A 754 48.88 28.99 13.39
N GLN A 755 48.68 30.12 14.09
CA GLN A 755 49.75 30.84 14.77
C GLN A 755 50.42 30.01 15.88
N LYS A 756 49.64 29.23 16.63
CA LYS A 756 50.18 28.39 17.70
C LYS A 756 51.02 27.20 17.18
N VAL A 757 50.65 26.64 16.03
CA VAL A 757 51.43 25.58 15.37
C VAL A 757 52.75 26.14 14.79
N ASP A 758 52.75 27.37 14.30
CA ASP A 758 53.97 28.04 13.84
C ASP A 758 54.91 28.41 15.01
N GLU A 759 54.39 28.78 16.19
CA GLU A 759 55.20 29.00 17.40
C GLU A 759 55.79 27.70 17.97
N ASP A 760 55.00 26.62 18.03
CA ASP A 760 55.48 25.31 18.49
C ASP A 760 56.54 24.71 17.53
N SER A 761 56.45 25.02 16.23
CA SER A 761 57.46 24.65 15.23
C SER A 761 58.82 25.35 15.46
N ILE A 762 58.82 26.57 16.01
CA ILE A 762 60.05 27.32 16.29
C ILE A 762 60.70 26.80 17.58
N GLN A 763 59.91 26.39 18.58
CA GLN A 763 60.41 25.72 19.79
C GLN A 763 61.00 24.32 19.51
N GLY A 764 60.43 23.56 18.57
CA GLY A 764 60.96 22.26 18.15
C GLY A 764 62.36 22.34 17.53
N ILE A 765 62.64 23.39 16.74
CA ILE A 765 63.96 23.60 16.13
C ILE A 765 65.03 23.95 17.19
N ALA A 766 64.65 24.69 18.23
CA ALA A 766 65.56 25.02 19.34
C ALA A 766 65.91 23.80 20.20
N GLN A 767 64.97 22.88 20.43
CA GLN A 767 65.23 21.64 21.17
C GLN A 767 66.11 20.66 20.37
N GLN A 768 65.92 20.57 19.05
CA GLN A 768 66.75 19.73 18.19
C GLN A 768 68.20 20.21 18.13
N ALA A 769 68.44 21.53 18.12
CA ALA A 769 69.78 22.10 18.15
C ALA A 769 70.53 21.82 19.47
N VAL A 770 69.81 21.71 20.59
CA VAL A 770 70.39 21.33 21.89
C VAL A 770 70.74 19.85 21.93
N LEU A 771 69.89 18.98 21.39
CA LEU A 771 70.17 17.54 21.28
C LEU A 771 71.38 17.26 20.37
N ASP A 772 71.48 17.93 19.22
CA ASP A 772 72.63 17.81 18.32
C ASP A 772 73.94 18.31 18.96
N HIS A 773 73.87 19.28 19.89
CA HIS A 773 75.02 19.74 20.66
C HIS A 773 75.45 18.74 21.73
N VAL A 774 74.47 18.12 22.41
CA VAL A 774 74.72 17.07 23.42
C VAL A 774 75.34 15.83 22.75
N ASP A 775 74.83 15.39 21.60
CA ASP A 775 75.37 14.24 20.87
C ASP A 775 76.80 14.47 20.37
N ARG A 776 77.13 15.68 19.89
CA ARG A 776 78.51 16.05 19.53
C ARG A 776 79.44 16.09 20.74
N THR A 777 78.90 16.38 21.92
CA THR A 777 79.67 16.41 23.17
C THR A 777 79.93 15.00 23.67
N PHE A 778 78.95 14.09 23.57
CA PHE A 778 79.14 12.67 23.87
C PHE A 778 80.09 11.96 22.90
N ALA A 779 80.04 12.30 21.60
CA ALA A 779 81.00 11.76 20.62
C ALA A 779 82.45 12.13 20.93
N ARG A 780 82.71 13.30 21.54
CA ARG A 780 84.07 13.73 21.94
C ARG A 780 84.56 13.08 23.24
N VAL A 781 83.67 12.53 24.06
CA VAL A 781 84.02 11.85 25.32
C VAL A 781 84.34 10.37 25.09
N TRP A 782 83.95 9.80 23.94
CA TRP A 782 84.20 8.39 23.62
C TRP A 782 85.49 8.11 22.83
N ASP A 783 86.18 9.16 22.35
CA ASP A 783 87.47 9.09 21.65
C ASP A 783 88.67 9.50 22.54
N LEU A 784 88.48 9.47 23.87
CA LEU A 784 89.52 9.56 24.91
C LEU A 784 89.41 8.34 25.82
#